data_AF-A0A8C5GCD7-F1
#
_entry.id   AF-A0A8C5GCD7-F1
#
_cell.length_a   1.000
_cell.length_b   1.000
_cell.length_c   1.000
_cell.angle_alpha   90.00
_cell.angle_beta   90.00
_cell.angle_gamma   90.00
#
_symmetry.space_group_name_H-M   'P 1'
#
loop_
_entity.id
_entity.type
_entity.pdbx_description
1 polymer ?
#
loop_
_entity_poly.entity_id
_entity_poly.type
_entity_poly.pdbx_seq_one_letter_code
_entity_poly.pdbx_strand_id
1 'polypeptide(L)'
;MALHGVHEGERVDNQQMKEFKIWDISEERRQLSSMLGCEISSMLCVPVTSRATGQVVALACTFNKEGGHTEADEHTIQHCFCYTSTVLTSTLAFQKEQKLKVECQVWYDVSVLLQEIIVEARNLSGAEICSVFLLDRVSHELVAKVFDGGVVSDEENEFRIPADQGIAGHVATTGQILNIKDAYSHPLFYRGVDDSTGFRTRNILCFPIKDENSEVIGVAELVNKMNGPWFNRFDEDLATAFSIYCGISIAHSLLYKRVNEASFRSTLANEMMMYHMKVSEEEVSKLLMPGIDPVHEIHSCFAEFTYTPRSLPDDTTPMCTLSMFEDMGFINTYKIEMKTLARFCLMVKKGYRDPPYHNWMHAFSVSHFCYLLYKNLGLSNYLEEIEILALFVSCMCHDLDHRGTNNSFQVDSQSVLAALYSSEGSVMERHHFAQAIAILNTHGCNIFEKFNRKDYQRMLDLMRDIILATDLAHHLRIFKDLQKMADDGYNPKNRTHRSMLLCLLMTSCDLSDQTKNWKTTRKIAELIYKEFFSQGDLEKAMGNRPSEMMDREKAYIPELQISFMEHIAMPIYKLLSELFPGALELYERVAANREQWTKVSHKFTIRGLPSNNSLDFLDQEYELLQAQGAFGSDHCLNGCLDNTEEGGGQ
;
A
#
# COMPACT_ATOMS: atom_id res chain seq x y z
N MET A 1 27.63 21.73 27.60
CA MET A 1 27.58 23.15 27.18
C MET A 1 28.58 23.35 26.05
N ALA A 2 28.18 24.11 25.04
CA ALA A 2 28.82 24.20 23.73
C ALA A 2 30.20 24.87 23.78
N LEU A 3 31.19 24.26 23.11
CA LEU A 3 32.41 24.92 22.66
C LEU A 3 32.06 25.73 21.41
N HIS A 4 31.96 27.04 21.56
CA HIS A 4 32.17 27.99 20.47
C HIS A 4 33.46 28.73 20.77
N GLY A 5 34.44 28.57 19.88
CA GLY A 5 35.67 29.36 19.85
C GLY A 5 36.91 28.68 20.44
N VAL A 6 37.52 27.76 19.69
CA VAL A 6 38.99 27.61 19.67
C VAL A 6 39.38 27.26 18.23
N HIS A 7 40.28 28.05 17.65
CA HIS A 7 40.92 27.79 16.36
C HIS A 7 41.70 26.47 16.41
N GLU A 8 41.33 25.49 15.58
CA GLU A 8 42.18 24.33 15.30
C GLU A 8 43.32 24.79 14.36
N GLY A 9 44.44 25.17 14.94
CA GLY A 9 45.52 25.78 14.17
C GLY A 9 46.86 25.89 14.89
N GLU A 10 47.16 25.03 15.86
CA GLU A 10 48.53 24.83 16.33
C GLU A 10 48.80 23.34 16.47
N ARG A 11 49.80 22.84 15.72
CA ARG A 11 50.44 21.57 16.04
C ARG A 11 51.09 21.75 17.42
N VAL A 12 50.43 21.24 18.46
CA VAL A 12 51.09 21.05 19.75
C VAL A 12 52.06 19.90 19.54
N ASP A 13 53.35 20.25 19.47
CA ASP A 13 54.44 19.29 19.52
C ASP A 13 54.22 18.32 20.68
N ASN A 14 54.46 17.04 20.41
CA ASN A 14 54.15 15.91 21.30
C ASN A 14 55.08 15.83 22.53
N GLN A 15 55.60 16.96 23.01
CA GLN A 15 56.48 17.09 24.15
C GLN A 15 56.03 18.26 25.03
N GLN A 16 55.57 17.92 26.24
CA GLN A 16 55.09 18.76 27.35
C GLN A 16 53.59 19.13 27.34
N MET A 17 52.72 18.13 27.54
CA MET A 17 51.39 18.37 28.12
C MET A 17 51.54 18.75 29.60
N LYS A 18 51.51 20.05 29.91
CA LYS A 18 51.58 20.59 31.28
C LYS A 18 50.21 21.09 31.77
N GLU A 19 49.94 20.87 33.06
CA GLU A 19 48.79 21.39 33.83
C GLU A 19 48.58 22.90 33.63
N PHE A 20 47.33 23.33 33.42
CA PHE A 20 46.93 24.73 33.65
C PHE A 20 46.30 24.86 35.04
N LYS A 21 47.08 25.27 36.03
CA LYS A 21 46.57 25.85 37.29
C LYS A 21 46.44 27.36 37.06
N ILE A 22 45.22 27.87 36.93
CA ILE A 22 44.97 29.29 36.65
C ILE A 22 45.54 30.15 37.78
N TRP A 23 46.72 30.73 37.55
CA TRP A 23 47.17 31.95 38.20
C TRP A 23 47.51 33.07 37.21
N ASP A 24 47.42 32.84 35.88
CA ASP A 24 48.08 33.74 34.91
C ASP A 24 47.21 34.48 33.86
N ILE A 25 45.87 34.35 33.78
CA ILE A 25 45.10 35.15 32.79
C ILE A 25 43.77 35.67 33.37
N SER A 26 43.65 37.00 33.49
CA SER A 26 42.53 37.69 34.17
C SER A 26 41.25 37.86 33.33
N GLU A 27 41.35 37.72 32.01
CA GLU A 27 40.26 37.97 31.06
C GLU A 27 39.39 36.71 30.82
N GLU A 28 40.03 35.56 30.65
CA GLU A 28 39.37 34.24 30.51
C GLU A 28 38.57 33.85 31.76
N ARG A 29 39.08 34.20 32.95
CA ARG A 29 38.40 33.98 34.23
C ARG A 29 37.07 34.75 34.31
N ARG A 30 36.98 35.95 33.73
CA ARG A 30 35.71 36.71 33.69
C ARG A 30 34.70 36.07 32.75
N GLN A 31 35.15 35.58 31.59
CA GLN A 31 34.28 34.96 30.60
C GLN A 31 33.67 33.65 31.12
N LEU A 32 34.49 32.81 31.77
CA LEU A 32 34.02 31.58 32.41
C LEU A 32 33.12 31.86 33.63
N SER A 33 33.45 32.86 34.46
CA SER A 33 32.60 33.25 35.59
C SER A 33 31.24 33.79 35.14
N SER A 34 31.21 34.51 34.00
CA SER A 34 29.96 34.95 33.36
C SER A 34 29.13 33.79 32.79
N MET A 35 29.79 32.76 32.24
CA MET A 35 29.11 31.59 31.66
C MET A 35 28.51 30.67 32.73
N LEU A 36 29.22 30.48 33.85
CA LEU A 36 28.82 29.61 34.95
C LEU A 36 27.94 30.33 36.00
N GLY A 37 27.88 31.65 35.96
CA GLY A 37 27.11 32.48 36.89
C GLY A 37 27.66 32.48 38.32
N CYS A 38 28.92 32.09 38.52
CA CYS A 38 29.58 32.03 39.84
C CYS A 38 31.04 32.47 39.76
N GLU A 39 31.58 32.97 40.88
CA GLU A 39 32.99 33.39 40.95
C GLU A 39 33.89 32.15 41.07
N ILE A 40 34.83 32.00 40.14
CA ILE A 40 35.71 30.83 40.07
C ILE A 40 36.94 31.06 40.96
N SER A 41 37.07 30.31 42.06
CA SER A 41 38.19 30.34 43.00
C SER A 41 39.24 29.25 42.74
N SER A 42 38.83 28.11 42.17
CA SER A 42 39.73 27.02 41.76
C SER A 42 39.17 26.29 40.53
N MET A 43 40.05 25.76 39.68
CA MET A 43 39.66 25.01 38.49
C MET A 43 40.65 23.88 38.21
N LEU A 44 40.14 22.72 37.80
CA LEU A 44 40.91 21.62 37.24
C LEU A 44 40.26 21.19 35.92
N CYS A 45 41.00 21.28 34.81
CA CYS A 45 40.55 20.77 33.51
C CYS A 45 41.42 19.59 33.09
N VAL A 46 40.77 18.48 32.77
CA VAL A 46 41.39 17.23 32.36
C VAL A 46 40.96 16.92 30.92
N PRO A 47 41.91 16.71 29.98
CA PRO A 47 41.56 16.32 28.62
C PRO A 47 41.03 14.89 28.58
N VAL A 48 39.83 14.71 28.02
CA VAL A 48 39.24 13.40 27.78
C VAL A 48 39.67 12.93 26.40
N THR A 49 40.56 11.95 26.36
CA THR A 49 41.05 11.37 25.12
C THR A 49 40.24 10.14 24.71
N SER A 50 39.89 10.06 23.43
CA SER A 50 39.29 8.86 22.86
C SER A 50 40.33 7.76 22.75
N ARG A 51 40.03 6.59 23.31
CA ARG A 51 40.89 5.41 23.16
C ARG A 51 40.97 4.90 21.72
N ALA A 52 39.96 5.18 20.90
CA ALA A 52 39.89 4.72 19.52
C ALA A 52 40.71 5.60 18.56
N THR A 53 40.70 6.92 18.77
CA THR A 53 41.33 7.87 17.84
C THR A 53 42.58 8.55 18.42
N GLY A 54 42.83 8.42 19.72
CA GLY A 54 43.94 9.08 20.42
C GLY A 54 43.78 10.60 20.55
N GLN A 55 42.68 11.17 20.06
CA GLN A 55 42.41 12.60 20.09
C GLN A 55 41.60 13.02 21.32
N VAL A 56 41.75 14.28 21.75
CA VAL A 56 40.94 14.87 22.82
C VAL A 56 39.52 15.11 22.28
N VAL A 57 38.53 14.43 22.85
CA VAL A 57 37.11 14.51 22.44
C VAL A 57 36.27 15.42 23.33
N ALA A 58 36.74 15.70 24.54
CA ALA A 58 36.11 16.64 25.47
C ALA A 58 37.12 17.19 26.48
N LEU A 59 36.78 18.28 27.15
CA LEU A 59 37.47 18.80 28.32
C LEU A 59 36.59 18.61 29.55
N ALA A 60 37.06 17.83 30.53
CA ALA A 60 36.38 17.65 31.81
C ALA A 60 36.89 18.71 32.78
N CYS A 61 36.10 19.76 33.01
CA CYS A 61 36.46 20.85 33.91
C CYS A 61 35.64 20.78 35.21
N THR A 62 36.33 20.89 36.35
CA THR A 62 35.76 20.97 37.70
C THR A 62 36.17 22.29 38.33
N PHE A 63 35.29 22.86 39.15
CA PHE A 63 35.45 24.22 39.69
C PHE A 63 35.18 24.26 41.20
N ASN A 64 35.80 25.21 41.90
CA ASN A 64 35.48 25.62 43.27
C ASN A 64 35.51 24.50 44.31
N LYS A 65 36.50 23.60 44.24
CA LYS A 65 36.70 22.57 45.27
C LYS A 65 37.23 23.19 46.57
N GLU A 66 36.51 23.00 47.67
CA GLU A 66 36.98 23.37 49.01
C GLU A 66 38.26 22.59 49.36
N GLY A 67 39.34 23.30 49.70
CA GLY A 67 40.66 22.71 49.97
C GLY A 67 41.56 22.53 48.74
N GLY A 68 41.11 22.91 47.54
CA GLY A 68 41.88 22.84 46.30
C GLY A 68 41.85 21.47 45.62
N HIS A 69 42.24 21.43 44.35
CA HIS A 69 42.33 20.21 43.56
C HIS A 69 43.68 19.52 43.79
N THR A 70 43.65 18.19 43.92
CA THR A 70 44.83 17.34 44.14
C THR A 70 45.05 16.41 42.94
N GLU A 71 46.25 15.84 42.80
CA GLU A 71 46.57 14.86 41.74
C GLU A 71 45.66 13.61 41.78
N ALA A 72 45.14 13.25 42.97
CA ALA A 72 44.18 12.15 43.11
C ALA A 72 42.82 12.47 42.45
N ASP A 73 42.42 13.75 42.43
CA ASP A 73 41.19 14.19 41.75
C ASP A 73 41.35 14.06 40.23
N GLU A 74 42.50 14.47 39.70
CA GLU A 74 42.83 14.31 38.29
C GLU A 74 42.78 12.84 37.87
N HIS A 75 43.47 11.96 38.61
CA HIS A 75 43.49 10.53 38.31
C HIS A 75 42.08 9.92 38.36
N THR A 76 41.24 10.36 39.29
CA THR A 76 39.85 9.91 39.40
C THR A 76 39.03 10.33 38.19
N ILE A 77 39.20 11.56 37.70
CA ILE A 77 38.53 12.07 36.49
C ILE A 77 39.00 11.29 35.26
N GLN A 78 40.31 11.09 35.10
CA GLN A 78 40.88 10.30 34.00
C GLN A 78 40.36 8.86 34.02
N HIS A 79 40.31 8.22 35.20
CA HIS A 79 39.82 6.86 35.35
C HIS A 79 38.31 6.75 35.09
N CYS A 80 37.51 7.76 35.45
CA CYS A 80 36.09 7.80 35.12
C CYS A 80 35.87 7.84 33.60
N PHE A 81 36.51 8.80 32.92
CA PHE A 81 36.35 8.97 31.48
C PHE A 81 37.02 7.87 30.65
N CYS A 82 37.96 7.13 31.21
CA CYS A 82 38.51 5.92 30.61
C CYS A 82 37.43 4.89 30.24
N TYR A 83 36.37 4.75 31.06
CA TYR A 83 35.28 3.81 30.79
C TYR A 83 34.03 4.49 30.21
N THR A 84 33.75 5.73 30.61
CA THR A 84 32.51 6.42 30.20
C THR A 84 32.64 7.18 28.87
N SER A 85 33.86 7.53 28.44
CA SER A 85 34.07 8.29 27.18
C SER A 85 33.51 7.59 25.96
N THR A 86 33.70 6.27 25.84
CA THR A 86 33.24 5.52 24.65
C THR A 86 31.72 5.59 24.52
N VAL A 87 30.98 5.38 25.62
CA VAL A 87 29.52 5.44 25.62
C VAL A 87 29.02 6.87 25.39
N LEU A 88 29.64 7.86 26.03
CA LEU A 88 29.29 9.27 25.84
C LEU A 88 29.49 9.73 24.40
N THR A 89 30.63 9.39 23.79
CA THR A 89 30.95 9.80 22.42
C THR A 89 30.04 9.10 21.42
N SER A 90 29.75 7.81 21.63
CA SER A 90 28.85 7.03 20.77
C SER A 90 27.41 7.55 20.85
N THR A 91 26.92 7.88 22.05
CA THR A 91 25.57 8.41 22.25
C THR A 91 25.43 9.81 21.65
N LEU A 92 26.45 10.66 21.81
CA LEU A 92 26.46 12.00 21.24
C LEU A 92 26.55 11.97 19.71
N ALA A 93 27.34 11.06 19.15
CA ALA A 93 27.41 10.84 17.71
C ALA A 93 26.06 10.36 17.17
N PHE A 94 25.44 9.37 17.82
CA PHE A 94 24.11 8.86 17.45
C PHE A 94 23.03 9.95 17.53
N GLN A 95 23.04 10.79 18.57
CA GLN A 95 22.08 11.91 18.67
C GLN A 95 22.30 12.98 17.59
N LYS A 96 23.56 13.31 17.25
CA LYS A 96 23.86 14.23 16.15
C LYS A 96 23.42 13.66 14.81
N GLU A 97 23.72 12.39 14.56
CA GLU A 97 23.29 11.67 13.36
C GLU A 97 21.76 11.61 13.26
N GLN A 98 21.07 11.31 14.37
CA GLN A 98 19.61 11.27 14.42
C GLN A 98 18.99 12.66 14.20
N LYS A 99 19.57 13.72 14.78
CA LYS A 99 19.14 15.10 14.57
C LYS A 99 19.34 15.53 13.11
N LEU A 100 20.50 15.23 12.52
CA LEU A 100 20.80 15.49 11.11
C LEU A 100 19.87 14.71 10.19
N LYS A 101 19.54 13.46 10.53
CA LYS A 101 18.61 12.63 9.78
C LYS A 101 17.19 13.20 9.80
N VAL A 102 16.76 13.75 10.94
CA VAL A 102 15.45 14.44 11.06
C VAL A 102 15.46 15.76 10.30
N GLU A 103 16.52 16.57 10.39
CA GLU A 103 16.65 17.81 9.62
C GLU A 103 16.70 17.54 8.11
N CYS A 104 17.32 16.44 7.66
CA CYS A 104 17.32 16.01 6.25
C CYS A 104 15.97 15.47 5.77
N GLN A 105 15.15 14.91 6.66
CA GLN A 105 13.81 14.39 6.33
C GLN A 105 12.79 15.50 5.99
N VAL A 106 13.10 16.77 6.26
CA VAL A 106 12.20 17.90 6.02
C VAL A 106 12.24 18.40 4.57
N TRP A 107 13.26 18.03 3.78
CA TRP A 107 13.47 18.62 2.45
C TRP A 107 12.92 17.72 1.34
N TYR A 108 11.71 18.04 0.89
CA TYR A 108 10.98 17.29 -0.12
C TYR A 108 11.47 17.52 -1.57
N ASP A 109 12.33 18.52 -1.79
CA ASP A 109 12.84 18.89 -3.11
C ASP A 109 14.38 18.95 -3.10
N VAL A 110 15.00 18.18 -4.00
CA VAL A 110 16.46 18.15 -4.26
C VAL A 110 16.97 19.57 -4.51
N SER A 111 16.16 20.41 -5.16
CA SER A 111 16.51 21.78 -5.54
C SER A 111 16.71 22.68 -4.32
N VAL A 112 15.84 22.56 -3.32
CA VAL A 112 15.92 23.34 -2.06
C VAL A 112 17.11 22.89 -1.23
N LEU A 113 17.33 21.57 -1.15
CA LEU A 113 18.51 21.01 -0.48
C LEU A 113 19.83 21.50 -1.10
N LEU A 114 19.91 21.53 -2.43
CA LEU A 114 21.09 22.02 -3.14
C LEU A 114 21.34 23.52 -2.91
N GLN A 115 20.28 24.33 -2.78
CA GLN A 115 20.42 25.75 -2.46
C GLN A 115 21.00 25.97 -1.06
N GLU A 116 20.50 25.26 -0.05
CA GLU A 116 21.02 25.34 1.32
C GLU A 116 22.49 24.88 1.37
N ILE A 117 22.82 23.80 0.65
CA ILE A 117 24.20 23.32 0.48
C ILE A 117 25.09 24.44 -0.10
N ILE A 118 24.64 25.15 -1.13
CA ILE A 118 25.41 26.22 -1.76
C ILE A 118 25.64 27.40 -0.81
N VAL A 119 24.58 27.82 -0.09
CA VAL A 119 24.65 28.93 0.86
C VAL A 119 25.61 28.59 2.00
N GLU A 120 25.52 27.39 2.57
CA GLU A 120 26.40 26.95 3.64
C GLU A 120 27.85 26.77 3.17
N ALA A 121 28.08 26.18 1.99
CA ALA A 121 29.42 26.05 1.41
C ALA A 121 30.09 27.42 1.22
N ARG A 122 29.33 28.41 0.74
CA ARG A 122 29.81 29.79 0.54
C ARG A 122 30.15 30.44 1.88
N ASN A 123 29.27 30.33 2.87
CA ASN A 123 29.45 30.93 4.20
C ASN A 123 30.65 30.32 4.94
N LEU A 124 30.76 28.98 4.92
CA LEU A 124 31.83 28.23 5.60
C LEU A 124 33.21 28.50 4.97
N SER A 125 33.28 28.59 3.64
CA SER A 125 34.54 28.82 2.93
C SER A 125 34.87 30.31 2.72
N GLY A 126 33.94 31.23 2.99
CA GLY A 126 34.12 32.66 2.68
C GLY A 126 34.39 32.93 1.20
N ALA A 127 33.72 32.18 0.32
CA ALA A 127 33.75 32.36 -1.13
C ALA A 127 32.73 33.42 -1.59
N GLU A 128 32.94 33.98 -2.78
CA GLU A 128 32.02 34.92 -3.41
C GLU A 128 30.86 34.18 -4.08
N ILE A 129 31.19 33.11 -4.82
CA ILE A 129 30.21 32.28 -5.55
C ILE A 129 30.47 30.81 -5.24
N CYS A 130 29.40 30.03 -5.16
CA CYS A 130 29.43 28.58 -5.10
C CYS A 130 28.48 28.01 -6.16
N SER A 131 28.97 27.09 -6.98
CA SER A 131 28.20 26.39 -8.01
C SER A 131 28.29 24.88 -7.79
N VAL A 132 27.16 24.19 -8.00
CA VAL A 132 27.08 22.73 -7.89
C VAL A 132 26.58 22.15 -9.20
N PHE A 133 27.33 21.17 -9.70
CA PHE A 133 27.01 20.41 -10.90
C PHE A 133 26.74 18.96 -10.51
N LEU A 134 25.63 18.40 -11.00
CA LEU A 134 25.34 16.98 -10.86
C LEU A 134 25.74 16.24 -12.13
N LEU A 135 26.34 15.06 -11.97
CA LEU A 135 26.75 14.23 -13.09
C LEU A 135 25.56 13.43 -13.61
N ASP A 136 25.15 13.68 -14.85
CA ASP A 136 24.25 12.82 -15.59
C ASP A 136 25.03 11.71 -16.29
N ARG A 137 24.87 10.49 -15.78
CA ARG A 137 25.59 9.31 -16.26
C ARG A 137 25.10 8.81 -17.62
N VAL A 138 23.89 9.17 -18.04
CA VAL A 138 23.33 8.72 -19.32
C VAL A 138 23.89 9.55 -20.47
N SER A 139 23.90 10.88 -20.29
CA SER A 139 24.42 11.83 -21.29
C SER A 139 25.93 12.07 -21.18
N HIS A 140 26.58 11.65 -20.07
CA HIS A 140 27.97 11.96 -19.75
C HIS A 140 28.24 13.48 -19.64
N GLU A 141 27.30 14.21 -19.05
CA GLU A 141 27.34 15.66 -18.88
C GLU A 141 27.23 16.06 -17.41
N LEU A 142 27.84 17.19 -17.05
CA LEU A 142 27.65 17.88 -15.78
C LEU A 142 26.55 18.93 -15.98
N VAL A 143 25.46 18.78 -15.22
CA VAL A 143 24.29 19.65 -15.26
C VAL A 143 24.35 20.62 -14.08
N ALA A 144 24.42 21.91 -14.36
CA ALA A 144 24.31 22.94 -13.33
C ALA A 144 22.87 23.01 -12.81
N LYS A 145 22.67 22.78 -11.51
CA LYS A 145 21.33 22.80 -10.91
C LYS A 145 20.97 24.12 -10.24
N VAL A 146 21.96 24.94 -9.87
CA VAL A 146 21.74 26.22 -9.18
C VAL A 146 22.86 27.21 -9.56
N PHE A 147 22.48 28.46 -9.87
CA PHE A 147 23.36 29.61 -10.07
C PHE A 147 22.88 30.76 -9.15
N ASP A 148 23.82 31.53 -8.58
CA ASP A 148 23.62 32.53 -7.52
C ASP A 148 22.25 33.27 -7.56
N GLY A 149 21.33 32.90 -6.66
CA GLY A 149 20.09 33.64 -6.39
C GLY A 149 18.78 33.06 -6.96
N GLY A 150 18.77 31.90 -7.62
CA GLY A 150 17.53 31.25 -8.05
C GLY A 150 17.66 29.76 -8.37
N VAL A 151 16.58 29.00 -8.20
CA VAL A 151 16.45 27.63 -8.74
C VAL A 151 16.27 27.77 -10.25
N VAL A 152 17.08 27.08 -11.06
CA VAL A 152 16.76 26.89 -12.48
C VAL A 152 15.65 25.85 -12.53
N SER A 153 14.39 26.28 -12.47
CA SER A 153 13.20 25.40 -12.43
C SER A 153 12.73 24.94 -13.80
N ASP A 154 13.19 25.61 -14.87
CA ASP A 154 12.78 25.29 -16.25
C ASP A 154 13.80 24.38 -16.93
N GLU A 155 13.34 23.22 -17.42
CA GLU A 155 14.14 22.25 -18.19
C GLU A 155 14.83 22.87 -19.42
N GLU A 156 14.32 24.01 -19.93
CA GLU A 156 14.84 24.72 -21.09
C GLU A 156 16.09 25.59 -20.81
N ASN A 157 16.46 25.82 -19.54
CA ASN A 157 17.60 26.68 -19.15
C ASN A 157 18.71 25.94 -18.38
N GLU A 158 18.74 24.59 -18.40
CA GLU A 158 19.81 23.82 -17.76
C GLU A 158 21.16 24.03 -18.47
N PHE A 159 22.13 24.63 -17.77
CA PHE A 159 23.49 24.77 -18.26
C PHE A 159 24.23 23.42 -18.14
N ARG A 160 24.65 22.87 -19.29
CA ARG A 160 25.29 21.56 -19.41
C ARG A 160 26.71 21.70 -19.96
N ILE A 161 27.65 21.00 -19.35
CA ILE A 161 29.04 20.89 -19.84
C ILE A 161 29.44 19.42 -19.91
N PRO A 162 30.27 19.01 -20.90
CA PRO A 162 30.80 17.65 -20.93
C PRO A 162 31.54 17.29 -19.63
N ALA A 163 31.36 16.07 -19.15
CA ALA A 163 31.88 15.64 -17.85
C ALA A 163 33.41 15.57 -17.76
N ASP A 164 34.12 15.72 -18.87
CA ASP A 164 35.59 15.73 -18.99
C ASP A 164 36.16 17.13 -19.29
N GLN A 165 35.29 18.15 -19.46
CA GLN A 165 35.69 19.48 -19.88
C GLN A 165 35.88 20.46 -18.71
N GLY A 166 36.95 21.25 -18.77
CA GLY A 166 37.22 22.33 -17.83
C GLY A 166 37.63 21.86 -16.44
N ILE A 167 37.54 22.78 -15.47
CA ILE A 167 37.92 22.52 -14.08
C ILE A 167 36.98 21.50 -13.44
N ALA A 168 35.67 21.69 -13.57
CA ALA A 168 34.66 20.79 -13.04
C ALA A 168 34.77 19.39 -13.66
N GLY A 169 34.99 19.27 -14.97
CA GLY A 169 35.15 17.97 -15.63
C GLY A 169 36.44 17.22 -15.22
N HIS A 170 37.54 17.94 -15.01
CA HIS A 170 38.76 17.34 -14.49
C HIS A 170 38.57 16.77 -13.07
N VAL A 171 37.89 17.51 -12.20
CA VAL A 171 37.56 17.05 -10.84
C VAL A 171 36.54 15.90 -10.88
N ALA A 172 35.57 15.94 -11.79
CA ALA A 172 34.61 14.87 -11.98
C ALA A 172 35.29 13.55 -12.40
N THR A 173 36.26 13.65 -13.31
CA THR A 173 36.96 12.49 -13.88
C THR A 173 38.02 11.92 -12.93
N THR A 174 38.77 12.78 -12.23
CA THR A 174 39.83 12.35 -11.31
C THR A 174 39.30 11.98 -9.93
N GLY A 175 38.17 12.54 -9.52
CA GLY A 175 37.64 12.41 -8.16
C GLY A 175 38.55 13.00 -7.10
N GLN A 176 39.39 13.98 -7.44
CA GLN A 176 40.32 14.66 -6.53
C GLN A 176 40.04 16.17 -6.48
N ILE A 177 40.32 16.78 -5.33
CA ILE A 177 40.16 18.23 -5.13
C ILE A 177 41.20 18.98 -5.95
N LEU A 178 40.81 20.10 -6.55
CA LEU A 178 41.68 21.00 -7.29
C LEU A 178 41.57 22.42 -6.74
N ASN A 179 42.66 22.92 -6.16
CA ASN A 179 42.77 24.30 -5.65
C ASN A 179 43.65 25.15 -6.56
N ILE A 180 43.06 26.18 -7.17
CA ILE A 180 43.67 27.06 -8.16
C ILE A 180 43.82 28.45 -7.55
N LYS A 181 45.08 28.88 -7.39
CA LYS A 181 45.43 30.19 -6.81
C LYS A 181 45.23 31.37 -7.76
N ASP A 182 45.43 31.14 -9.05
CA ASP A 182 45.19 32.11 -10.13
C ASP A 182 44.52 31.41 -11.31
N ALA A 183 43.21 31.65 -11.47
CA ALA A 183 42.39 31.00 -12.49
C ALA A 183 42.88 31.29 -13.91
N TYR A 184 43.32 32.52 -14.20
CA TYR A 184 43.75 32.91 -15.55
C TYR A 184 45.05 32.23 -15.98
N SER A 185 45.86 31.78 -15.02
CA SER A 185 47.09 31.03 -15.29
C SER A 185 46.86 29.54 -15.54
N HIS A 186 45.67 29.01 -15.21
CA HIS A 186 45.40 27.58 -15.23
C HIS A 186 44.93 27.11 -16.61
N PRO A 187 45.50 26.03 -17.19
CA PRO A 187 45.20 25.59 -18.56
C PRO A 187 43.75 25.11 -18.76
N LEU A 188 43.07 24.72 -17.67
CA LEU A 188 41.69 24.24 -17.70
C LEU A 188 40.63 25.35 -17.51
N PHE A 189 41.05 26.60 -17.28
CA PHE A 189 40.11 27.70 -17.03
C PHE A 189 39.57 28.28 -18.35
N TYR A 190 38.25 28.31 -18.48
CA TYR A 190 37.57 28.86 -19.66
C TYR A 190 37.17 30.32 -19.42
N ARG A 191 37.78 31.25 -20.18
CA ARG A 191 37.60 32.70 -19.99
C ARG A 191 36.33 33.28 -20.62
N GLY A 192 35.67 32.54 -21.52
CA GLY A 192 34.53 33.08 -22.28
C GLY A 192 33.33 33.46 -21.41
N VAL A 193 33.16 32.83 -20.24
CA VAL A 193 32.10 33.20 -19.28
C VAL A 193 32.43 34.54 -18.60
N ASP A 194 33.65 34.73 -18.08
CA ASP A 194 34.12 35.99 -17.50
C ASP A 194 34.06 37.14 -18.51
N ASP A 195 34.50 36.91 -19.76
CA ASP A 195 34.52 37.93 -20.82
C ASP A 195 33.10 38.40 -21.23
N SER A 196 32.08 37.54 -21.07
CA SER A 196 30.68 37.84 -21.42
C SER A 196 29.88 38.43 -20.26
N THR A 197 30.21 38.06 -19.02
CA THR A 197 29.49 38.48 -17.80
C THR A 197 30.13 39.69 -17.12
N GLY A 198 31.39 39.99 -17.43
CA GLY A 198 32.18 41.02 -16.74
C GLY A 198 32.62 40.60 -15.33
N PHE A 199 32.31 39.38 -14.90
CA PHE A 199 32.80 38.80 -13.66
C PHE A 199 34.28 38.42 -13.81
N ARG A 200 35.09 38.63 -12.78
CA ARG A 200 36.52 38.28 -12.79
C ARG A 200 36.82 37.19 -11.77
N THR A 201 37.14 36.01 -12.29
CA THR A 201 37.53 34.86 -11.50
C THR A 201 39.01 34.91 -11.13
N ARG A 202 39.30 35.05 -9.82
CA ARG A 202 40.65 35.16 -9.24
C ARG A 202 41.20 33.79 -8.84
N ASN A 203 40.46 33.06 -8.02
CA ASN A 203 40.86 31.76 -7.48
C ASN A 203 39.65 30.83 -7.38
N ILE A 204 39.90 29.52 -7.49
CA ILE A 204 38.86 28.49 -7.56
C ILE A 204 39.26 27.31 -6.67
N LEU A 205 38.37 26.85 -5.81
CA LEU A 205 38.47 25.58 -5.10
C LEU A 205 37.37 24.65 -5.60
N CYS A 206 37.73 23.61 -6.32
CA CYS A 206 36.80 22.66 -6.91
C CYS A 206 36.98 21.29 -6.26
N PHE A 207 35.88 20.67 -5.83
CA PHE A 207 35.91 19.40 -5.11
C PHE A 207 34.80 18.45 -5.59
N PRO A 208 35.08 17.14 -5.64
CA PRO A 208 34.10 16.15 -6.08
C PRO A 208 33.09 15.89 -4.97
N ILE A 209 31.86 15.54 -5.33
CA ILE A 209 30.83 15.00 -4.45
C ILE A 209 30.72 13.52 -4.76
N LYS A 210 30.90 12.68 -3.75
CA LYS A 210 30.96 11.21 -3.91
C LYS A 210 29.81 10.53 -3.19
N ASP A 211 29.37 9.38 -3.71
CA ASP A 211 28.43 8.50 -3.01
C ASP A 211 29.14 7.56 -2.01
N GLU A 212 28.38 6.68 -1.36
CA GLU A 212 28.89 5.68 -0.41
C GLU A 212 29.92 4.71 -1.03
N ASN A 213 29.86 4.51 -2.35
CA ASN A 213 30.79 3.66 -3.11
C ASN A 213 32.06 4.42 -3.56
N SER A 214 32.22 5.68 -3.12
CA SER A 214 33.29 6.58 -3.57
C SER A 214 33.22 6.93 -5.06
N GLU A 215 32.08 6.74 -5.71
CA GLU A 215 31.85 7.18 -7.09
C GLU A 215 31.44 8.65 -7.11
N VAL A 216 31.93 9.41 -8.09
CA VAL A 216 31.59 10.82 -8.23
C VAL A 216 30.16 10.94 -8.76
N ILE A 217 29.30 11.64 -8.02
CA ILE A 217 27.91 11.93 -8.38
C ILE A 217 27.69 13.40 -8.77
N GLY A 218 28.67 14.26 -8.46
CA GLY A 218 28.64 15.67 -8.80
C GLY A 218 29.95 16.36 -8.44
N VAL A 219 30.02 17.66 -8.71
CA VAL A 219 31.18 18.50 -8.43
C VAL A 219 30.68 19.84 -7.90
N ALA A 220 31.36 20.37 -6.90
CA ALA A 220 31.12 21.72 -6.41
C ALA A 220 32.36 22.59 -6.66
N GLU A 221 32.13 23.84 -7.02
CA GLU A 221 33.19 24.83 -7.20
C GLU A 221 32.90 26.07 -6.35
N LEU A 222 33.93 26.52 -5.65
CA LEU A 222 33.94 27.74 -4.86
C LEU A 222 34.84 28.74 -5.57
N VAL A 223 34.30 29.91 -5.88
CA VAL A 223 34.97 30.93 -6.66
C VAL A 223 35.20 32.17 -5.80
N ASN A 224 36.41 32.71 -5.89
CA ASN A 224 36.85 33.96 -5.26
C ASN A 224 36.74 33.97 -3.73
N LYS A 225 37.85 33.69 -3.04
CA LYS A 225 37.97 33.93 -1.60
C LYS A 225 37.80 35.42 -1.27
N MET A 226 36.89 35.73 -0.35
CA MET A 226 36.59 37.10 0.10
C MET A 226 37.60 37.59 1.15
N ASN A 227 37.94 36.75 2.12
CA ASN A 227 38.81 37.10 3.25
C ASN A 227 40.28 36.67 3.08
N GLY A 228 40.76 36.53 1.84
CA GLY A 228 42.12 36.08 1.58
C GLY A 228 42.51 36.06 0.10
N PRO A 229 43.81 35.86 -0.20
CA PRO A 229 44.32 35.86 -1.57
C PRO A 229 43.93 34.61 -2.37
N TRP A 230 43.74 33.46 -1.69
CA TRP A 230 43.30 32.17 -2.25
C TRP A 230 42.81 31.25 -1.12
N PHE A 231 42.20 30.11 -1.48
CA PHE A 231 41.78 29.08 -0.52
C PHE A 231 42.99 28.37 0.10
N ASN A 232 42.99 28.20 1.42
CA ASN A 232 44.06 27.55 2.17
C ASN A 232 43.76 26.05 2.41
N ARG A 233 44.67 25.32 3.08
CA ARG A 233 44.45 23.90 3.40
C ARG A 233 43.28 23.64 4.33
N PHE A 234 43.00 24.58 5.24
CA PHE A 234 41.82 24.48 6.11
C PHE A 234 40.53 24.55 5.28
N ASP A 235 40.50 25.38 4.24
CA ASP A 235 39.38 25.44 3.29
C ASP A 235 39.24 24.14 2.49
N GLU A 236 40.36 23.48 2.12
CA GLU A 236 40.34 22.16 1.47
C GLU A 236 39.80 21.05 2.39
N ASP A 237 40.23 21.03 3.65
CA ASP A 237 39.76 20.07 4.66
C ASP A 237 38.25 20.28 4.93
N LEU A 238 37.82 21.53 5.04
CA LEU A 238 36.42 21.91 5.20
C LEU A 238 35.58 21.52 3.99
N ALA A 239 36.06 21.78 2.78
CA ALA A 239 35.41 21.36 1.54
C ALA A 239 35.29 19.83 1.44
N THR A 240 36.29 19.09 1.93
CA THR A 240 36.26 17.63 1.99
C THR A 240 35.19 17.13 2.95
N ALA A 241 35.13 17.69 4.17
CA ALA A 241 34.09 17.34 5.14
C ALA A 241 32.69 17.67 4.60
N PHE A 242 32.56 18.81 3.94
CA PHE A 242 31.33 19.27 3.32
C PHE A 242 30.91 18.39 2.13
N SER A 243 31.86 17.92 1.32
CA SER A 243 31.63 16.99 0.21
C SER A 243 30.97 15.69 0.66
N ILE A 244 31.41 15.11 1.77
CA ILE A 244 30.83 13.88 2.33
C ILE A 244 29.35 14.11 2.68
N TYR A 245 29.05 15.24 3.32
CA TYR A 245 27.69 15.60 3.69
C TYR A 245 26.79 15.83 2.46
N CYS A 246 27.30 16.53 1.45
CA CYS A 246 26.61 16.71 0.17
C CYS A 246 26.33 15.36 -0.49
N GLY A 247 27.30 14.46 -0.48
CA GLY A 247 27.20 13.13 -1.08
C GLY A 247 26.02 12.32 -0.54
N ILE A 248 25.94 12.21 0.79
CA ILE A 248 24.86 11.50 1.48
C ILE A 248 23.51 12.19 1.22
N SER A 249 23.46 13.51 1.34
CA SER A 249 22.21 14.27 1.24
C SER A 249 21.62 14.21 -0.16
N ILE A 250 22.47 14.40 -1.19
CA ILE A 250 22.07 14.32 -2.60
C ILE A 250 21.68 12.88 -2.96
N ALA A 251 22.44 11.87 -2.53
CA ALA A 251 22.10 10.47 -2.78
C ALA A 251 20.74 10.10 -2.19
N HIS A 252 20.47 10.47 -0.94
CA HIS A 252 19.19 10.20 -0.28
C HIS A 252 18.04 10.97 -0.95
N SER A 253 18.24 12.25 -1.29
CA SER A 253 17.22 13.06 -1.96
C SER A 253 16.88 12.54 -3.36
N LEU A 254 17.88 12.12 -4.15
CA LEU A 254 17.67 11.48 -5.46
C LEU A 254 16.95 10.14 -5.35
N LEU A 255 17.31 9.31 -4.37
CA LEU A 255 16.62 8.04 -4.12
C LEU A 255 15.15 8.27 -3.76
N TYR A 256 14.89 9.22 -2.87
CA TYR A 256 13.53 9.61 -2.46
C TYR A 256 12.72 10.14 -3.64
N LYS A 257 13.31 11.01 -4.47
CA LYS A 257 12.69 11.51 -5.71
C LYS A 257 12.30 10.35 -6.65
N ARG A 258 13.19 9.38 -6.87
CA ARG A 258 12.89 8.19 -7.70
C ARG A 258 11.74 7.35 -7.15
N VAL A 259 11.70 7.15 -5.83
CA VAL A 259 10.61 6.42 -5.16
C VAL A 259 9.29 7.17 -5.32
N ASN A 260 9.29 8.49 -5.11
CA ASN A 260 8.10 9.32 -5.29
C ASN A 260 7.62 9.37 -6.73
N GLU A 261 8.51 9.50 -7.72
CA GLU A 261 8.16 9.47 -9.14
C GLU A 261 7.60 8.11 -9.55
N ALA A 262 8.17 7.00 -9.05
CA ALA A 262 7.62 5.66 -9.27
C ALA A 262 6.23 5.51 -8.62
N SER A 263 6.07 5.97 -7.38
CA SER A 263 4.79 5.97 -6.68
C SER A 263 3.75 6.82 -7.41
N PHE A 264 4.09 8.04 -7.82
CA PHE A 264 3.21 8.96 -8.54
C PHE A 264 2.76 8.38 -9.88
N ARG A 265 3.68 7.80 -10.66
CA ARG A 265 3.32 7.10 -11.91
C ARG A 265 2.38 5.92 -11.66
N SER A 266 2.61 5.14 -10.60
CA SER A 266 1.72 4.04 -10.22
C SER A 266 0.34 4.53 -9.81
N THR A 267 0.26 5.59 -9.00
CA THR A 267 -1.00 6.20 -8.59
C THR A 267 -1.77 6.76 -9.79
N LEU A 268 -1.08 7.47 -10.69
CA LEU A 268 -1.71 8.03 -11.89
C LEU A 268 -2.29 6.93 -12.80
N ALA A 269 -1.53 5.84 -13.01
CA ALA A 269 -2.02 4.69 -13.79
C ALA A 269 -3.27 4.07 -13.15
N ASN A 270 -3.26 3.85 -11.82
CA ASN A 270 -4.42 3.34 -11.09
C ASN A 270 -5.62 4.29 -11.16
N GLU A 271 -5.39 5.61 -11.01
CA GLU A 271 -6.45 6.61 -11.11
C GLU A 271 -7.09 6.66 -12.50
N MET A 272 -6.30 6.52 -13.57
CA MET A 272 -6.83 6.45 -14.93
C MET A 272 -7.69 5.21 -15.15
N MET A 273 -7.33 4.06 -14.57
CA MET A 273 -8.14 2.85 -14.62
C MET A 273 -9.45 2.98 -13.83
N MET A 274 -9.46 3.78 -12.77
CA MET A 274 -10.55 3.82 -11.79
C MET A 274 -11.26 5.17 -11.69
N TYR A 275 -11.10 6.06 -12.67
CA TYR A 275 -11.67 7.43 -12.62
C TYR A 275 -13.20 7.43 -12.36
N HIS A 276 -13.91 6.44 -12.90
CA HIS A 276 -15.35 6.29 -12.72
C HIS A 276 -15.76 5.72 -11.34
N MET A 277 -14.81 5.23 -10.56
CA MET A 277 -15.05 4.57 -9.26
C MET A 277 -14.79 5.50 -8.06
N LYS A 278 -14.34 6.74 -8.27
CA LYS A 278 -13.93 7.65 -7.18
C LYS A 278 -15.03 7.80 -6.11
N VAL A 279 -14.63 7.60 -4.85
CA VAL A 279 -15.47 7.79 -3.66
C VAL A 279 -15.06 9.10 -2.99
N SER A 280 -16.01 10.00 -2.76
CA SER A 280 -15.74 11.27 -2.08
C SER A 280 -15.70 11.09 -0.55
N GLU A 281 -15.02 12.01 0.14
CA GLU A 281 -15.03 12.05 1.61
C GLU A 281 -16.44 12.25 2.19
N GLU A 282 -17.32 12.92 1.44
CA GLU A 282 -18.72 13.13 1.83
C GLU A 282 -19.50 11.81 1.84
N GLU A 283 -19.30 10.94 0.85
CA GLU A 283 -19.93 9.62 0.78
C GLU A 283 -19.48 8.73 1.94
N VAL A 284 -18.18 8.73 2.25
CA VAL A 284 -17.62 8.01 3.41
C VAL A 284 -18.22 8.53 4.71
N SER A 285 -18.27 9.85 4.87
CA SER A 285 -18.81 10.49 6.07
C SER A 285 -20.31 10.20 6.24
N LYS A 286 -21.07 10.22 5.14
CA LYS A 286 -22.51 9.90 5.13
C LYS A 286 -22.77 8.46 5.56
N LEU A 287 -21.95 7.50 5.10
CA LEU A 287 -22.07 6.10 5.51
C LEU A 287 -21.74 5.91 6.99
N LEU A 288 -20.73 6.62 7.51
CA LEU A 288 -20.26 6.50 8.90
C LEU A 288 -21.07 7.30 9.92
N MET A 289 -21.82 8.32 9.49
CA MET A 289 -22.60 9.21 10.35
C MET A 289 -23.55 8.49 11.33
N PRO A 290 -24.35 7.48 10.93
CA PRO A 290 -25.24 6.78 11.88
C PRO A 290 -24.50 5.87 12.89
N GLY A 291 -23.23 5.56 12.67
CA GLY A 291 -22.52 4.48 13.37
C GLY A 291 -22.76 3.11 12.72
N ILE A 292 -22.06 2.08 13.19
CA ILE A 292 -22.30 0.70 12.71
C ILE A 292 -23.49 0.12 13.45
N ASP A 293 -24.49 -0.31 12.69
CA ASP A 293 -25.62 -1.06 13.21
C ASP A 293 -25.20 -2.49 13.57
N PRO A 294 -25.43 -2.98 14.79
CA PRO A 294 -25.24 -4.38 15.11
C PRO A 294 -26.07 -5.29 14.19
N VAL A 295 -25.52 -6.45 13.83
CA VAL A 295 -26.18 -7.37 12.87
C VAL A 295 -27.61 -7.76 13.29
N HIS A 296 -27.87 -7.90 14.59
CA HIS A 296 -29.20 -8.26 15.10
C HIS A 296 -30.25 -7.15 14.94
N GLU A 297 -29.82 -5.89 14.74
CA GLU A 297 -30.71 -4.75 14.48
C GLU A 297 -31.06 -4.63 12.99
N ILE A 298 -30.26 -5.21 12.09
CA ILE A 298 -30.56 -5.24 10.64
C ILE A 298 -31.81 -6.09 10.39
N HIS A 299 -31.79 -7.34 10.86
CA HIS A 299 -32.92 -8.26 10.79
C HIS A 299 -32.71 -9.42 11.76
N SER A 300 -33.78 -9.90 12.40
CA SER A 300 -33.72 -11.00 13.40
C SER A 300 -33.06 -12.26 12.86
N CYS A 301 -33.41 -12.66 11.63
CA CYS A 301 -32.87 -13.84 10.95
C CYS A 301 -31.64 -13.56 10.07
N PHE A 302 -30.97 -12.41 10.18
CA PHE A 302 -29.87 -12.03 9.26
C PHE A 302 -28.74 -13.07 9.22
N ALA A 303 -28.49 -13.76 10.32
CA ALA A 303 -27.46 -14.79 10.46
C ALA A 303 -27.96 -16.23 10.18
N GLU A 304 -29.19 -16.42 9.71
CA GLU A 304 -29.75 -17.73 9.37
C GLU A 304 -29.57 -18.06 7.89
N PHE A 305 -29.37 -19.35 7.55
CA PHE A 305 -29.23 -19.80 6.15
C PHE A 305 -30.42 -19.49 5.24
N THR A 306 -31.60 -19.37 5.85
CA THR A 306 -32.87 -19.05 5.19
C THR A 306 -32.95 -17.58 4.71
N TYR A 307 -32.10 -16.70 5.26
CA TYR A 307 -32.12 -15.29 4.92
C TYR A 307 -31.76 -15.05 3.45
N THR A 308 -32.44 -14.07 2.85
CA THR A 308 -32.27 -13.69 1.45
C THR A 308 -31.62 -12.31 1.39
N PRO A 309 -30.29 -12.18 1.25
CA PRO A 309 -29.60 -10.89 1.27
C PRO A 309 -30.10 -9.93 0.18
N ARG A 310 -30.57 -10.44 -0.97
CA ARG A 310 -31.17 -9.65 -2.05
C ARG A 310 -32.48 -8.94 -1.69
N SER A 311 -33.07 -9.19 -0.52
CA SER A 311 -34.25 -8.44 -0.06
C SER A 311 -33.90 -7.06 0.52
N LEU A 312 -32.62 -6.82 0.84
CA LEU A 312 -32.16 -5.55 1.38
C LEU A 312 -32.06 -4.48 0.28
N PRO A 313 -32.36 -3.21 0.59
CA PRO A 313 -32.12 -2.10 -0.33
C PRO A 313 -30.63 -1.97 -0.66
N ASP A 314 -30.32 -1.65 -1.92
CA ASP A 314 -28.94 -1.55 -2.41
C ASP A 314 -28.09 -0.53 -1.61
N ASP A 315 -28.70 0.57 -1.16
CA ASP A 315 -28.06 1.64 -0.39
C ASP A 315 -27.64 1.23 1.03
N THR A 316 -28.27 0.20 1.62
CA THR A 316 -27.96 -0.25 3.00
C THR A 316 -26.91 -1.35 3.03
N THR A 317 -26.64 -2.00 1.90
CA THR A 317 -25.67 -3.10 1.81
C THR A 317 -24.22 -2.74 2.21
N PRO A 318 -23.69 -1.51 1.98
CA PRO A 318 -22.38 -1.15 2.51
C PRO A 318 -22.35 -1.15 4.04
N MET A 319 -23.41 -0.64 4.69
CA MET A 319 -23.51 -0.65 6.15
C MET A 319 -23.58 -2.09 6.67
N CYS A 320 -24.42 -2.93 6.06
CA CYS A 320 -24.51 -4.35 6.41
C CYS A 320 -23.15 -5.07 6.30
N THR A 321 -22.33 -4.68 5.32
CA THR A 321 -20.97 -5.20 5.17
C THR A 321 -20.08 -4.77 6.34
N LEU A 322 -20.10 -3.50 6.74
CA LEU A 322 -19.38 -3.01 7.92
C LEU A 322 -19.82 -3.75 9.20
N SER A 323 -21.12 -3.97 9.37
CA SER A 323 -21.68 -4.75 10.49
C SER A 323 -21.17 -6.18 10.52
N MET A 324 -21.03 -6.84 9.36
CA MET A 324 -20.43 -8.18 9.27
C MET A 324 -18.94 -8.18 9.65
N PHE A 325 -18.17 -7.17 9.24
CA PHE A 325 -16.77 -7.01 9.67
C PHE A 325 -16.64 -6.82 11.18
N GLU A 326 -17.54 -6.05 11.79
CA GLU A 326 -17.57 -5.81 13.24
C GLU A 326 -17.98 -7.08 14.01
N ASP A 327 -19.05 -7.77 13.59
CA ASP A 327 -19.55 -8.98 14.26
C ASP A 327 -18.60 -10.17 14.15
N MET A 328 -17.82 -10.27 13.07
CA MET A 328 -16.72 -11.24 12.96
C MET A 328 -15.46 -10.81 13.74
N GLY A 329 -15.43 -9.60 14.29
CA GLY A 329 -14.32 -9.10 15.12
C GLY A 329 -13.07 -8.67 14.33
N PHE A 330 -13.15 -8.58 13.00
CA PHE A 330 -11.99 -8.28 12.15
C PHE A 330 -11.44 -6.88 12.36
N ILE A 331 -12.32 -5.89 12.57
CA ILE A 331 -11.95 -4.48 12.76
C ILE A 331 -10.99 -4.34 13.95
N ASN A 332 -11.36 -4.90 15.10
CA ASN A 332 -10.56 -4.83 16.32
C ASN A 332 -9.31 -5.72 16.25
N THR A 333 -9.44 -6.93 15.71
CA THR A 333 -8.34 -7.92 15.62
C THR A 333 -7.18 -7.40 14.76
N TYR A 334 -7.52 -6.84 13.59
CA TYR A 334 -6.54 -6.37 12.62
C TYR A 334 -6.30 -4.86 12.65
N LYS A 335 -6.96 -4.14 13.58
CA LYS A 335 -6.87 -2.69 13.75
C LYS A 335 -7.18 -1.95 12.44
N ILE A 336 -8.23 -2.38 11.75
CA ILE A 336 -8.67 -1.80 10.48
C ILE A 336 -9.28 -0.44 10.80
N GLU A 337 -8.79 0.63 10.15
CA GLU A 337 -9.35 1.96 10.34
C GLU A 337 -10.75 2.04 9.69
N MET A 338 -11.73 2.53 10.45
CA MET A 338 -13.13 2.59 10.02
C MET A 338 -13.33 3.38 8.71
N LYS A 339 -12.67 4.53 8.59
CA LYS A 339 -12.74 5.35 7.36
C LYS A 339 -12.18 4.61 6.15
N THR A 340 -11.07 3.90 6.34
CA THR A 340 -10.42 3.11 5.29
C THR A 340 -11.30 1.93 4.88
N LEU A 341 -11.92 1.24 5.83
CA LEU A 341 -12.87 0.15 5.56
C LEU A 341 -14.12 0.64 4.82
N ALA A 342 -14.72 1.74 5.27
CA ALA A 342 -15.88 2.33 4.60
C ALA A 342 -15.57 2.77 3.17
N ARG A 343 -14.42 3.43 2.97
CA ARG A 343 -13.96 3.82 1.63
C ARG A 343 -13.71 2.60 0.75
N PHE A 344 -13.06 1.56 1.27
CA PHE A 344 -12.86 0.28 0.58
C PHE A 344 -14.20 -0.34 0.15
N CYS A 345 -15.16 -0.51 1.06
CA CYS A 345 -16.48 -1.08 0.75
C CYS A 345 -17.22 -0.30 -0.33
N LEU A 346 -17.22 1.04 -0.24
CA LEU A 346 -17.84 1.89 -1.26
C LEU A 346 -17.12 1.81 -2.61
N MET A 347 -15.79 1.72 -2.61
CA MET A 347 -14.99 1.59 -3.83
C MET A 347 -15.24 0.24 -4.52
N VAL A 348 -15.30 -0.85 -3.76
CA VAL A 348 -15.66 -2.17 -4.25
C VAL A 348 -17.06 -2.13 -4.86
N LYS A 349 -18.07 -1.62 -4.14
CA LYS A 349 -19.44 -1.47 -4.65
C LYS A 349 -19.49 -0.71 -5.98
N LYS A 350 -18.83 0.45 -6.07
CA LYS A 350 -18.75 1.24 -7.31
C LYS A 350 -17.94 0.55 -8.44
N GLY A 351 -17.09 -0.41 -8.09
CA GLY A 351 -16.30 -1.20 -9.05
C GLY A 351 -17.08 -2.31 -9.73
N TYR A 352 -18.24 -2.69 -9.19
CA TYR A 352 -19.17 -3.58 -9.88
C TYR A 352 -19.93 -2.83 -10.96
N ARG A 353 -20.11 -3.50 -12.11
CA ARG A 353 -20.96 -3.03 -13.19
C ARG A 353 -22.41 -3.47 -12.96
N ASP A 354 -23.27 -3.15 -13.93
CA ASP A 354 -24.70 -3.46 -13.89
C ASP A 354 -25.14 -4.52 -14.93
N PRO A 355 -24.48 -5.70 -15.04
CA PRO A 355 -25.08 -6.80 -15.77
C PRO A 355 -26.24 -7.41 -14.94
N PRO A 356 -27.14 -8.19 -15.58
CA PRO A 356 -28.33 -8.70 -14.91
C PRO A 356 -28.05 -9.51 -13.62
N TYR A 357 -27.00 -10.34 -13.60
CA TYR A 357 -26.67 -11.20 -12.47
C TYR A 357 -25.37 -10.79 -11.76
N HIS A 358 -24.25 -10.70 -12.47
CA HIS A 358 -22.92 -10.46 -11.88
C HIS A 358 -22.67 -8.98 -11.52
N ASN A 359 -23.51 -8.44 -10.64
CA ASN A 359 -23.47 -7.07 -10.13
C ASN A 359 -23.14 -7.03 -8.63
N TRP A 360 -23.11 -5.84 -8.03
CA TRP A 360 -22.80 -5.69 -6.59
C TRP A 360 -23.71 -6.52 -5.69
N MET A 361 -25.00 -6.66 -6.01
CA MET A 361 -25.93 -7.42 -5.18
C MET A 361 -25.61 -8.92 -5.18
N HIS A 362 -25.04 -9.46 -6.25
CA HIS A 362 -24.46 -10.81 -6.25
C HIS A 362 -23.29 -10.91 -5.27
N ALA A 363 -22.28 -10.06 -5.42
CA ALA A 363 -21.11 -10.05 -4.55
C ALA A 363 -21.45 -9.86 -3.06
N PHE A 364 -22.39 -8.98 -2.75
CA PHE A 364 -22.91 -8.81 -1.39
C PHE A 364 -23.59 -10.08 -0.88
N SER A 365 -24.38 -10.76 -1.71
CA SER A 365 -25.07 -12.02 -1.34
C SER A 365 -24.08 -13.15 -1.09
N VAL A 366 -23.05 -13.27 -1.92
CA VAL A 366 -21.93 -14.22 -1.77
C VAL A 366 -21.16 -13.94 -0.49
N SER A 367 -20.85 -12.68 -0.20
CA SER A 367 -20.17 -12.25 1.03
C SER A 367 -21.03 -12.52 2.27
N HIS A 368 -22.32 -12.24 2.19
CA HIS A 368 -23.28 -12.57 3.25
C HIS A 368 -23.32 -14.07 3.50
N PHE A 369 -23.34 -14.91 2.46
CA PHE A 369 -23.28 -16.36 2.65
C PHE A 369 -21.98 -16.83 3.30
N CYS A 370 -20.84 -16.22 2.96
CA CYS A 370 -19.58 -16.46 3.67
C CYS A 370 -19.70 -16.15 5.17
N TYR A 371 -20.34 -15.04 5.52
CA TYR A 371 -20.65 -14.71 6.92
C TYR A 371 -21.57 -15.76 7.57
N LEU A 372 -22.59 -16.26 6.86
CA LEU A 372 -23.45 -17.35 7.36
C LEU A 372 -22.65 -18.63 7.63
N LEU A 373 -21.75 -19.03 6.71
CA LEU A 373 -20.91 -20.20 6.91
C LEU A 373 -20.00 -20.01 8.13
N TYR A 374 -19.41 -18.82 8.31
CA TYR A 374 -18.63 -18.49 9.50
C TYR A 374 -19.42 -18.68 10.79
N LYS A 375 -20.61 -18.08 10.89
CA LYS A 375 -21.43 -18.13 12.11
C LYS A 375 -22.00 -19.50 12.40
N ASN A 376 -22.55 -20.18 11.38
CA ASN A 376 -23.32 -21.41 11.57
C ASN A 376 -22.44 -22.67 11.57
N LEU A 377 -21.29 -22.66 10.91
CA LEU A 377 -20.38 -23.82 10.85
C LEU A 377 -19.17 -23.70 11.78
N GLY A 378 -18.97 -22.54 12.42
CA GLY A 378 -17.85 -22.32 13.36
C GLY A 378 -16.49 -22.44 12.67
N LEU A 379 -16.30 -21.71 11.57
CA LEU A 379 -15.12 -21.84 10.70
C LEU A 379 -13.78 -21.57 11.39
N SER A 380 -13.74 -20.80 12.48
CA SER A 380 -12.53 -20.56 13.29
C SER A 380 -11.92 -21.84 13.88
N ASN A 381 -12.68 -22.95 13.92
CA ASN A 381 -12.15 -24.26 14.33
C ASN A 381 -11.35 -24.96 13.22
N TYR A 382 -11.49 -24.51 11.97
CA TYR A 382 -10.97 -25.19 10.77
C TYR A 382 -9.91 -24.35 10.06
N LEU A 383 -10.10 -23.03 10.02
CA LEU A 383 -9.25 -22.08 9.31
C LEU A 383 -8.61 -21.09 10.27
N GLU A 384 -7.49 -20.50 9.85
CA GLU A 384 -6.89 -19.38 10.59
C GLU A 384 -7.68 -18.08 10.34
N GLU A 385 -7.71 -17.18 11.32
CA GLU A 385 -8.46 -15.90 11.22
C GLU A 385 -8.09 -15.09 9.96
N ILE A 386 -6.83 -15.13 9.52
CA ILE A 386 -6.38 -14.42 8.30
C ILE A 386 -6.94 -15.08 7.03
N GLU A 387 -7.15 -16.40 7.05
CA GLU A 387 -7.73 -17.16 5.95
C GLU A 387 -9.24 -16.87 5.83
N ILE A 388 -9.95 -16.70 6.95
CA ILE A 388 -11.37 -16.32 6.97
C ILE A 388 -11.54 -14.86 6.50
N LEU A 389 -10.70 -13.94 6.97
CA LEU A 389 -10.70 -12.56 6.47
C LEU A 389 -10.42 -12.51 4.96
N ALA A 390 -9.44 -13.27 4.47
CA ALA A 390 -9.12 -13.35 3.04
C ALA A 390 -10.30 -13.91 2.23
N LEU A 391 -10.97 -14.96 2.74
CA LEU A 391 -12.16 -15.52 2.11
C LEU A 391 -13.29 -14.50 2.01
N PHE A 392 -13.57 -13.78 3.10
CA PHE A 392 -14.64 -12.78 3.13
C PHE A 392 -14.36 -11.61 2.17
N VAL A 393 -13.15 -11.06 2.19
CA VAL A 393 -12.76 -9.98 1.27
C VAL A 393 -12.75 -10.47 -0.19
N SER A 394 -12.38 -11.73 -0.44
CA SER A 394 -12.44 -12.32 -1.79
C SER A 394 -13.88 -12.46 -2.28
N CYS A 395 -14.81 -12.90 -1.42
CA CYS A 395 -16.24 -12.93 -1.75
C CYS A 395 -16.76 -11.56 -2.21
N MET A 396 -16.31 -10.48 -1.56
CA MET A 396 -16.70 -9.11 -1.92
C MET A 396 -16.14 -8.64 -3.26
N CYS A 397 -15.05 -9.25 -3.74
CA CYS A 397 -14.27 -8.72 -4.86
C CYS A 397 -14.23 -9.66 -6.09
N HIS A 398 -14.70 -10.90 -5.96
CA HIS A 398 -14.43 -11.97 -6.92
C HIS A 398 -14.93 -11.73 -8.36
N ASP A 399 -15.85 -10.76 -8.53
CA ASP A 399 -16.53 -10.43 -9.80
C ASP A 399 -16.41 -8.93 -10.15
N LEU A 400 -15.41 -8.23 -9.58
CA LEU A 400 -15.21 -6.80 -9.83
C LEU A 400 -15.02 -6.50 -11.33
N ASP A 401 -15.67 -5.46 -11.85
CA ASP A 401 -15.65 -5.10 -13.28
C ASP A 401 -16.21 -6.19 -14.24
N HIS A 402 -17.00 -7.17 -13.75
CA HIS A 402 -17.61 -8.18 -14.61
C HIS A 402 -18.53 -7.56 -15.68
N ARG A 403 -18.41 -8.03 -16.93
CA ARG A 403 -19.03 -7.38 -18.11
C ARG A 403 -20.24 -8.11 -18.68
N GLY A 404 -20.68 -9.15 -17.99
CA GLY A 404 -21.75 -10.02 -18.47
C GLY A 404 -21.31 -11.00 -19.56
N THR A 405 -20.02 -11.33 -19.60
CA THR A 405 -19.44 -12.25 -20.59
C THR A 405 -18.43 -13.17 -19.93
N ASN A 406 -18.39 -14.44 -20.36
CA ASN A 406 -17.54 -15.46 -19.76
C ASN A 406 -16.12 -15.55 -20.36
N ASN A 407 -15.28 -16.39 -19.76
CA ASN A 407 -13.90 -16.63 -20.20
C ASN A 407 -13.77 -17.07 -21.67
N SER A 408 -14.65 -17.96 -22.16
CA SER A 408 -14.59 -18.41 -23.56
C SER A 408 -14.87 -17.26 -24.53
N PHE A 409 -15.85 -16.42 -24.24
CA PHE A 409 -16.15 -15.23 -25.06
C PHE A 409 -14.95 -14.29 -25.14
N GLN A 410 -14.27 -14.03 -24.01
CA GLN A 410 -13.09 -13.14 -24.00
C GLN A 410 -11.98 -13.67 -24.92
N VAL A 411 -11.71 -14.97 -24.87
CA VAL A 411 -10.67 -15.61 -25.71
C VAL A 411 -11.09 -15.63 -27.18
N ASP A 412 -12.32 -16.05 -27.49
CA ASP A 412 -12.81 -16.19 -28.87
C ASP A 412 -12.96 -14.84 -29.57
N SER A 413 -13.31 -13.79 -28.83
CA SER A 413 -13.40 -12.41 -29.32
C SER A 413 -12.05 -11.69 -29.41
N GLN A 414 -10.95 -12.33 -28.97
CA GLN A 414 -9.61 -11.74 -28.89
C GLN A 414 -9.59 -10.40 -28.14
N SER A 415 -10.31 -10.35 -27.02
CA SER A 415 -10.42 -9.13 -26.23
C SER A 415 -9.06 -8.70 -25.64
N VAL A 416 -8.98 -7.43 -25.22
CA VAL A 416 -7.79 -6.92 -24.52
C VAL A 416 -7.51 -7.71 -23.24
N LEU A 417 -8.55 -8.14 -22.53
CA LEU A 417 -8.40 -8.97 -21.32
C LEU A 417 -7.80 -10.34 -21.67
N ALA A 418 -8.24 -10.96 -22.75
CA ALA A 418 -7.63 -12.20 -23.22
C ALA A 418 -6.16 -12.00 -23.62
N ALA A 419 -5.82 -10.90 -24.29
CA ALA A 419 -4.42 -10.60 -24.62
C ALA A 419 -3.53 -10.44 -23.38
N LEU A 420 -4.08 -9.93 -22.27
CA LEU A 420 -3.34 -9.73 -21.02
C LEU A 420 -3.18 -11.02 -20.19
N TYR A 421 -4.21 -11.88 -20.14
CA TYR A 421 -4.28 -12.97 -19.15
C TYR A 421 -4.38 -14.38 -19.74
N SER A 422 -4.65 -14.55 -21.05
CA SER A 422 -4.95 -15.87 -21.64
C SER A 422 -3.85 -16.91 -21.48
N SER A 423 -2.58 -16.50 -21.41
CA SER A 423 -1.45 -17.42 -21.23
C SER A 423 -1.50 -18.23 -19.94
N GLU A 424 -2.24 -17.75 -18.93
CA GLU A 424 -2.31 -18.36 -17.60
C GLU A 424 -3.71 -18.95 -17.28
N GLY A 425 -4.67 -18.87 -18.20
CA GLY A 425 -6.07 -19.29 -17.98
C GLY A 425 -6.84 -18.39 -17.01
N SER A 426 -8.15 -18.66 -16.81
CA SER A 426 -9.02 -17.92 -15.85
C SER A 426 -8.93 -16.40 -16.03
N VAL A 427 -9.20 -15.94 -17.27
CA VAL A 427 -8.94 -14.57 -17.73
C VAL A 427 -9.69 -13.54 -16.89
N MET A 428 -10.98 -13.78 -16.63
CA MET A 428 -11.84 -12.90 -15.86
C MET A 428 -11.47 -12.91 -14.39
N GLU A 429 -11.20 -14.08 -13.80
CA GLU A 429 -10.85 -14.19 -12.39
C GLU A 429 -9.52 -13.48 -12.06
N ARG A 430 -8.54 -13.54 -12.98
CA ARG A 430 -7.30 -12.74 -12.87
C ARG A 430 -7.58 -11.24 -12.94
N HIS A 431 -8.49 -10.83 -13.82
CA HIS A 431 -8.92 -9.44 -13.93
C HIS A 431 -9.61 -8.96 -12.64
N HIS A 432 -10.51 -9.76 -12.06
CA HIS A 432 -11.18 -9.45 -10.80
C HIS A 432 -10.18 -9.26 -9.64
N PHE A 433 -9.20 -10.16 -9.53
CA PHE A 433 -8.11 -10.00 -8.57
C PHE A 433 -7.29 -8.72 -8.83
N ALA A 434 -6.91 -8.45 -10.08
CA ALA A 434 -6.17 -7.23 -10.43
C ALA A 434 -6.95 -5.95 -10.06
N GLN A 435 -8.27 -5.94 -10.28
CA GLN A 435 -9.14 -4.83 -9.88
C GLN A 435 -9.19 -4.67 -8.35
N ALA A 436 -9.27 -5.77 -7.59
CA ALA A 436 -9.20 -5.73 -6.12
C ALA A 436 -7.87 -5.13 -5.63
N ILE A 437 -6.75 -5.52 -6.25
CA ILE A 437 -5.43 -4.96 -5.96
C ILE A 437 -5.35 -3.47 -6.31
N ALA A 438 -5.93 -3.04 -7.43
CA ALA A 438 -5.98 -1.63 -7.82
C ALA A 438 -6.75 -0.79 -6.78
N ILE A 439 -7.87 -1.31 -6.25
CA ILE A 439 -8.61 -0.70 -5.14
C ILE A 439 -7.74 -0.62 -3.88
N LEU A 440 -7.09 -1.71 -3.48
CA LEU A 440 -6.22 -1.71 -2.29
C LEU A 440 -5.03 -0.75 -2.42
N ASN A 441 -4.51 -0.55 -3.64
CA ASN A 441 -3.44 0.41 -3.92
C ASN A 441 -3.94 1.87 -4.06
N THR A 442 -5.25 2.11 -3.97
CA THR A 442 -5.82 3.45 -3.94
C THR A 442 -5.67 4.06 -2.55
N HIS A 443 -5.35 5.35 -2.49
CA HIS A 443 -5.13 6.06 -1.24
C HIS A 443 -6.33 5.94 -0.28
N GLY A 444 -6.08 5.51 0.96
CA GLY A 444 -7.12 5.37 1.98
C GLY A 444 -8.10 4.22 1.74
N CYS A 445 -7.77 3.24 0.89
CA CYS A 445 -8.57 2.03 0.68
C CYS A 445 -7.87 0.74 1.17
N ASN A 446 -6.58 0.80 1.52
CA ASN A 446 -5.84 -0.39 1.96
C ASN A 446 -6.23 -0.82 3.38
N ILE A 447 -7.22 -1.70 3.51
CA ILE A 447 -7.65 -2.25 4.81
C ILE A 447 -6.61 -3.15 5.49
N PHE A 448 -5.51 -3.49 4.80
CA PHE A 448 -4.41 -4.31 5.33
C PHE A 448 -3.16 -3.49 5.66
N GLU A 449 -3.24 -2.16 5.68
CA GLU A 449 -2.09 -1.26 5.90
C GLU A 449 -1.31 -1.57 7.20
N LYS A 450 -2.00 -2.05 8.25
CA LYS A 450 -1.38 -2.38 9.54
C LYS A 450 -0.77 -3.78 9.61
N PHE A 451 -0.83 -4.56 8.53
CA PHE A 451 -0.23 -5.89 8.48
C PHE A 451 1.30 -5.77 8.40
N ASN A 452 2.01 -6.71 9.01
CA ASN A 452 3.43 -6.84 8.73
C ASN A 452 3.63 -7.38 7.29
N ARG A 453 4.85 -7.24 6.75
CA ARG A 453 5.16 -7.65 5.37
C ARG A 453 4.82 -9.11 5.05
N LYS A 454 4.97 -10.03 6.01
CA LYS A 454 4.68 -11.46 5.78
C LYS A 454 3.18 -11.72 5.69
N ASP A 455 2.40 -11.13 6.60
CA ASP A 455 0.95 -11.28 6.62
C ASP A 455 0.30 -10.56 5.44
N TYR A 456 0.83 -9.39 5.05
CA TYR A 456 0.36 -8.67 3.86
C TYR A 456 0.57 -9.52 2.59
N GLN A 457 1.77 -10.08 2.40
CA GLN A 457 2.05 -10.96 1.27
C GLN A 457 1.13 -12.20 1.30
N ARG A 458 0.98 -12.83 2.47
CA ARG A 458 0.10 -13.99 2.64
C ARG A 458 -1.36 -13.65 2.33
N MET A 459 -1.84 -12.48 2.75
CA MET A 459 -3.20 -12.01 2.46
C MET A 459 -3.42 -11.87 0.95
N LEU A 460 -2.47 -11.27 0.22
CA LEU A 460 -2.57 -11.13 -1.23
C LEU A 460 -2.53 -12.49 -1.95
N ASP A 461 -1.68 -13.41 -1.50
CA ASP A 461 -1.63 -14.77 -2.06
C ASP A 461 -2.94 -15.54 -1.80
N LEU A 462 -3.49 -15.44 -0.59
CA LEU A 462 -4.80 -16.03 -0.26
C LEU A 462 -5.91 -15.44 -1.13
N MET A 463 -5.99 -14.11 -1.25
CA MET A 463 -7.01 -13.46 -2.08
C MET A 463 -6.90 -13.88 -3.54
N ARG A 464 -5.68 -13.94 -4.10
CA ARG A 464 -5.44 -14.42 -5.46
C ARG A 464 -5.98 -15.84 -5.62
N ASP A 465 -5.55 -16.74 -4.75
CA ASP A 465 -5.86 -18.16 -4.90
C ASP A 465 -7.37 -18.43 -4.70
N ILE A 466 -8.03 -17.69 -3.80
CA ILE A 466 -9.47 -17.80 -3.54
C ILE A 466 -10.29 -17.23 -4.72
N ILE A 467 -9.93 -16.04 -5.23
CA ILE A 467 -10.64 -15.46 -6.39
C ILE A 467 -10.44 -16.33 -7.63
N LEU A 468 -9.24 -16.84 -7.90
CA LEU A 468 -9.03 -17.76 -9.02
C LEU A 468 -9.80 -19.08 -8.85
N ALA A 469 -10.16 -19.46 -7.62
CA ALA A 469 -10.93 -20.65 -7.37
C ALA A 469 -12.43 -20.52 -7.69
N THR A 470 -12.94 -19.32 -8.01
CA THR A 470 -14.32 -19.15 -8.49
C THR A 470 -14.51 -19.63 -9.93
N ASP A 471 -13.42 -19.82 -10.69
CA ASP A 471 -13.49 -20.49 -11.99
C ASP A 471 -13.98 -21.94 -11.81
N LEU A 472 -15.20 -22.22 -12.28
CA LEU A 472 -15.81 -23.54 -12.15
C LEU A 472 -14.98 -24.64 -12.84
N ALA A 473 -14.20 -24.31 -13.89
CA ALA A 473 -13.29 -25.26 -14.49
C ALA A 473 -12.15 -25.64 -13.54
N HIS A 474 -11.69 -24.73 -12.67
CA HIS A 474 -10.76 -25.03 -11.59
C HIS A 474 -11.39 -25.95 -10.54
N HIS A 475 -12.61 -25.62 -10.09
CA HIS A 475 -13.34 -26.46 -9.14
C HIS A 475 -13.44 -27.92 -9.61
N LEU A 476 -13.84 -28.14 -10.87
CA LEU A 476 -13.97 -29.49 -11.44
C LEU A 476 -12.64 -30.25 -11.50
N ARG A 477 -11.50 -29.56 -11.66
CA ARG A 477 -10.18 -30.20 -11.62
C ARG A 477 -9.82 -30.72 -10.23
N ILE A 478 -10.14 -29.95 -9.18
CA ILE A 478 -9.78 -30.28 -7.79
C ILE A 478 -10.85 -31.11 -7.07
N PHE A 479 -12.04 -31.30 -7.65
CA PHE A 479 -13.18 -31.94 -6.99
C PHE A 479 -12.87 -33.34 -6.44
N LYS A 480 -12.09 -34.15 -7.15
CA LYS A 480 -11.69 -35.49 -6.65
C LYS A 480 -10.79 -35.42 -5.42
N ASP A 481 -9.91 -34.42 -5.37
CA ASP A 481 -9.04 -34.20 -4.21
C ASP A 481 -9.84 -33.67 -3.01
N LEU A 482 -10.87 -32.85 -3.27
CA LEU A 482 -11.84 -32.40 -2.27
C LEU A 482 -12.63 -33.58 -1.67
N GLN A 483 -13.11 -34.51 -2.51
CA GLN A 483 -13.77 -35.74 -2.04
C GLN A 483 -12.84 -36.58 -1.18
N LYS A 484 -11.61 -36.80 -1.66
CA LYS A 484 -10.60 -37.54 -0.89
C LYS A 484 -10.30 -36.88 0.46
N MET A 485 -10.23 -35.55 0.51
CA MET A 485 -10.05 -34.82 1.77
C MET A 485 -11.21 -35.05 2.75
N ALA A 486 -12.45 -35.14 2.26
CA ALA A 486 -13.60 -35.45 3.10
C ALA A 486 -13.58 -36.90 3.59
N ASP A 487 -13.26 -37.84 2.69
CA ASP A 487 -13.19 -39.28 3.01
C ASP A 487 -12.06 -39.60 4.02
N ASP A 488 -10.87 -39.04 3.82
CA ASP A 488 -9.69 -39.25 4.68
C ASP A 488 -9.77 -38.45 6.00
N GLY A 489 -10.70 -37.49 6.07
CA GLY A 489 -10.87 -36.57 7.18
C GLY A 489 -10.06 -35.27 7.04
N TYR A 490 -10.72 -34.15 7.33
CA TYR A 490 -10.10 -32.83 7.31
C TYR A 490 -9.04 -32.67 8.42
N ASN A 491 -7.92 -32.02 8.10
CA ASN A 491 -6.84 -31.76 9.05
C ASN A 491 -6.47 -30.26 9.05
N PRO A 492 -6.79 -29.49 10.12
CA PRO A 492 -6.53 -28.05 10.19
C PRO A 492 -5.04 -27.68 10.20
N LYS A 493 -4.14 -28.64 10.45
CA LYS A 493 -2.69 -28.43 10.40
C LYS A 493 -2.12 -28.61 9.00
N ASN A 494 -2.87 -29.23 8.09
CA ASN A 494 -2.45 -29.45 6.71
C ASN A 494 -2.82 -28.23 5.85
N ARG A 495 -1.81 -27.49 5.39
CA ARG A 495 -2.01 -26.31 4.53
C ARG A 495 -2.77 -26.62 3.24
N THR A 496 -2.55 -27.79 2.65
CA THR A 496 -3.27 -28.21 1.43
C THR A 496 -4.74 -28.43 1.73
N HIS A 497 -5.09 -29.05 2.88
CA HIS A 497 -6.49 -29.22 3.27
C HIS A 497 -7.17 -27.86 3.51
N ARG A 498 -6.47 -26.91 4.16
CA ARG A 498 -7.01 -25.54 4.35
C ARG A 498 -7.24 -24.82 3.03
N SER A 499 -6.29 -24.87 2.10
CA SER A 499 -6.42 -24.28 0.76
C SER A 499 -7.57 -24.90 -0.03
N MET A 500 -7.69 -26.23 -0.01
CA MET A 500 -8.81 -26.95 -0.63
C MET A 500 -10.16 -26.57 0.00
N LEU A 501 -10.22 -26.49 1.34
CA LEU A 501 -11.42 -26.06 2.05
C LEU A 501 -11.81 -24.62 1.67
N LEU A 502 -10.86 -23.69 1.57
CA LEU A 502 -11.12 -22.32 1.11
C LEU A 502 -11.72 -22.30 -0.31
N CYS A 503 -11.21 -23.11 -1.24
CA CYS A 503 -11.75 -23.23 -2.59
C CYS A 503 -13.20 -23.74 -2.56
N LEU A 504 -13.48 -24.77 -1.76
CA LEU A 504 -14.83 -25.33 -1.60
C LEU A 504 -15.80 -24.31 -1.00
N LEU A 505 -15.38 -23.60 0.05
CA LEU A 505 -16.18 -22.56 0.70
C LEU A 505 -16.49 -21.42 -0.27
N MET A 506 -15.50 -20.94 -1.01
CA MET A 506 -15.71 -19.90 -2.03
C MET A 506 -16.69 -20.34 -3.11
N THR A 507 -16.53 -21.55 -3.66
CA THR A 507 -17.47 -22.10 -4.66
C THR A 507 -18.89 -22.23 -4.07
N SER A 508 -18.99 -22.62 -2.80
CA SER A 508 -20.28 -22.72 -2.10
C SER A 508 -20.93 -21.35 -1.88
N CYS A 509 -20.13 -20.32 -1.58
CA CYS A 509 -20.64 -18.95 -1.47
C CYS A 509 -21.13 -18.43 -2.82
N ASP A 510 -20.36 -18.63 -3.88
CA ASP A 510 -20.69 -18.15 -5.22
C ASP A 510 -22.01 -18.76 -5.74
N LEU A 511 -22.22 -20.06 -5.49
CA LEU A 511 -23.44 -20.77 -5.87
C LEU A 511 -24.54 -20.76 -4.79
N SER A 512 -24.44 -19.90 -3.78
CA SER A 512 -25.32 -19.89 -2.59
C SER A 512 -26.79 -19.60 -2.89
N ASP A 513 -27.07 -18.95 -4.02
CA ASP A 513 -28.43 -18.68 -4.46
C ASP A 513 -29.24 -19.98 -4.68
N GLN A 514 -28.58 -21.11 -4.96
CA GLN A 514 -29.22 -22.43 -5.10
C GLN A 514 -29.79 -22.97 -3.78
N THR A 515 -29.31 -22.47 -2.64
CA THR A 515 -29.76 -22.88 -1.30
C THR A 515 -30.89 -22.00 -0.78
N LYS A 516 -31.38 -21.03 -1.56
CA LYS A 516 -32.48 -20.16 -1.12
C LYS A 516 -33.82 -20.80 -1.44
N ASN A 517 -34.90 -20.20 -0.96
CA ASN A 517 -36.24 -20.73 -1.26
C ASN A 517 -36.53 -20.71 -2.78
N TRP A 518 -37.55 -21.46 -3.18
CA TRP A 518 -37.93 -21.60 -4.59
C TRP A 518 -38.19 -20.27 -5.30
N LYS A 519 -38.90 -19.34 -4.64
CA LYS A 519 -39.24 -18.03 -5.20
C LYS A 519 -37.99 -17.23 -5.52
N THR A 520 -37.02 -17.21 -4.61
CA THR A 520 -35.74 -16.53 -4.76
C THR A 520 -34.91 -17.21 -5.86
N THR A 521 -34.72 -18.52 -5.78
CA THR A 521 -33.92 -19.31 -6.74
C THR A 521 -34.42 -19.13 -8.17
N ARG A 522 -35.74 -19.13 -8.38
CA ARG A 522 -36.35 -18.92 -9.71
C ARG A 522 -36.04 -17.53 -10.27
N LYS A 523 -36.23 -16.48 -9.47
CA LYS A 523 -35.94 -15.10 -9.89
C LYS A 523 -34.46 -14.91 -10.22
N ILE A 524 -33.59 -15.62 -9.53
CA ILE A 524 -32.16 -15.57 -9.78
C ILE A 524 -31.80 -16.30 -11.08
N ALA A 525 -32.39 -17.47 -11.33
CA ALA A 525 -32.24 -18.14 -12.61
C ALA A 525 -32.65 -17.25 -13.78
N GLU A 526 -33.74 -16.48 -13.65
CA GLU A 526 -34.17 -15.49 -14.66
C GLU A 526 -33.06 -14.47 -14.96
N LEU A 527 -32.43 -13.90 -13.93
CA LEU A 527 -31.32 -12.95 -14.09
C LEU A 527 -30.11 -13.59 -14.79
N ILE A 528 -29.73 -14.81 -14.39
CA ILE A 528 -28.62 -15.56 -14.99
C ILE A 528 -28.87 -15.80 -16.49
N TYR A 529 -30.05 -16.31 -16.85
CA TYR A 529 -30.36 -16.59 -18.25
C TYR A 529 -30.53 -15.31 -19.08
N LYS A 530 -31.06 -14.23 -18.50
CA LYS A 530 -31.09 -12.92 -19.17
C LYS A 530 -29.68 -12.46 -19.54
N GLU A 531 -28.71 -12.69 -18.67
CA GLU A 531 -27.31 -12.38 -18.94
C GLU A 531 -26.71 -13.30 -20.02
N PHE A 532 -26.89 -14.62 -19.89
CA PHE A 532 -26.43 -15.60 -20.89
C PHE A 532 -27.00 -15.33 -22.28
N PHE A 533 -28.27 -14.98 -22.37
CA PHE A 533 -28.91 -14.64 -23.64
C PHE A 533 -28.40 -13.31 -24.21
N SER A 534 -28.05 -12.35 -23.36
CA SER A 534 -27.42 -11.11 -23.82
C SER A 534 -26.03 -11.38 -24.43
N GLN A 535 -25.23 -12.25 -23.81
CA GLN A 535 -23.98 -12.72 -24.41
C GLN A 535 -24.23 -13.48 -25.72
N GLY A 536 -25.17 -14.43 -25.74
CA GLY A 536 -25.46 -15.22 -26.94
C GLY A 536 -25.92 -14.38 -28.13
N ASP A 537 -26.68 -13.30 -27.89
CA ASP A 537 -27.06 -12.35 -28.95
C ASP A 537 -25.87 -11.57 -29.48
N LEU A 538 -24.91 -11.19 -28.61
CA LEU A 538 -23.66 -10.57 -29.03
C LEU A 538 -22.83 -11.52 -29.90
N GLU A 539 -22.72 -12.79 -29.50
CA GLU A 539 -22.03 -13.82 -30.30
C GLU A 539 -22.69 -13.98 -31.68
N LYS A 540 -24.02 -14.03 -31.75
CA LYS A 540 -24.77 -14.06 -33.02
C LYS A 540 -24.48 -12.83 -33.88
N ALA A 541 -24.46 -11.63 -33.28
CA ALA A 541 -24.19 -10.38 -33.99
C ALA A 541 -22.75 -10.32 -34.54
N MET A 542 -21.81 -11.00 -33.89
CA MET A 542 -20.43 -11.17 -34.36
C MET A 542 -20.29 -12.27 -35.44
N GLY A 543 -21.37 -12.97 -35.79
CA GLY A 543 -21.37 -14.06 -36.77
C GLY A 543 -21.04 -15.44 -36.19
N ASN A 544 -20.94 -15.56 -34.86
CA ASN A 544 -20.69 -16.82 -34.17
C ASN A 544 -22.01 -17.54 -33.84
N ARG A 545 -21.93 -18.85 -33.57
CA ARG A 545 -23.08 -19.63 -33.11
C ARG A 545 -22.94 -19.85 -31.60
N PRO A 546 -23.83 -19.27 -30.77
CA PRO A 546 -23.76 -19.47 -29.33
C PRO A 546 -24.09 -20.91 -28.96
N SER A 547 -23.62 -21.32 -27.78
CA SER A 547 -24.03 -22.57 -27.15
C SER A 547 -25.54 -22.59 -26.88
N GLU A 548 -26.13 -23.78 -26.79
CA GLU A 548 -27.58 -23.94 -26.60
C GLU A 548 -28.09 -23.22 -25.34
N MET A 549 -27.33 -23.23 -24.24
CA MET A 549 -27.70 -22.54 -22.99
C MET A 549 -27.70 -21.01 -23.10
N MET A 550 -27.01 -20.45 -24.10
CA MET A 550 -26.93 -19.00 -24.36
C MET A 550 -27.82 -18.57 -25.53
N ASP A 551 -28.43 -19.51 -26.25
CA ASP A 551 -29.31 -19.23 -27.37
C ASP A 551 -30.77 -19.14 -26.87
N ARG A 552 -31.29 -17.92 -26.71
CA ARG A 552 -32.67 -17.67 -26.21
C ARG A 552 -33.78 -18.36 -27.01
N GLU A 553 -33.52 -18.76 -28.25
CA GLU A 553 -34.51 -19.46 -29.09
C GLU A 553 -34.50 -20.98 -28.85
N LYS A 554 -33.41 -21.53 -28.31
CA LYS A 554 -33.19 -22.98 -28.15
C LYS A 554 -33.10 -23.43 -26.70
N ALA A 555 -32.66 -22.56 -25.79
CA ALA A 555 -32.42 -22.90 -24.41
C ALA A 555 -33.68 -23.46 -23.74
N TYR A 556 -33.58 -24.68 -23.22
CA TYR A 556 -34.62 -25.29 -22.39
C TYR A 556 -34.24 -25.18 -20.92
N ILE A 557 -34.60 -24.04 -20.32
CA ILE A 557 -34.18 -23.63 -18.98
C ILE A 557 -34.39 -24.68 -17.88
N PRO A 558 -35.55 -25.38 -17.79
CA PRO A 558 -35.76 -26.36 -16.72
C PRO A 558 -34.75 -27.52 -16.75
N GLU A 559 -34.48 -28.13 -17.91
CA GLU A 559 -33.49 -29.21 -18.01
C GLU A 559 -32.07 -28.71 -17.80
N LEU A 560 -31.73 -27.52 -18.32
CA LEU A 560 -30.42 -26.91 -18.09
C LEU A 560 -30.17 -26.66 -16.59
N GLN A 561 -31.17 -26.17 -15.85
CA GLN A 561 -31.08 -25.98 -14.39
C GLN A 561 -30.99 -27.33 -13.65
N ILE A 562 -31.81 -28.32 -13.98
CA ILE A 562 -31.73 -29.66 -13.37
C ILE A 562 -30.32 -30.23 -13.58
N SER A 563 -29.83 -30.21 -14.82
CA SER A 563 -28.50 -30.72 -15.16
C SER A 563 -27.40 -29.98 -14.39
N PHE A 564 -27.47 -28.65 -14.30
CA PHE A 564 -26.52 -27.85 -13.51
C PHE A 564 -26.55 -28.24 -12.03
N MET A 565 -27.74 -28.37 -11.43
CA MET A 565 -27.87 -28.73 -10.03
C MET A 565 -27.32 -30.12 -9.74
N GLU A 566 -27.62 -31.11 -10.58
CA GLU A 566 -27.18 -32.50 -10.37
C GLU A 566 -25.68 -32.69 -10.54
N HIS A 567 -25.07 -32.02 -11.51
CA HIS A 567 -23.67 -32.24 -11.87
C HIS A 567 -22.71 -31.27 -11.17
N ILE A 568 -23.20 -30.12 -10.71
CA ILE A 568 -22.37 -29.07 -10.09
C ILE A 568 -22.83 -28.76 -8.67
N ALA A 569 -24.02 -28.17 -8.49
CA ALA A 569 -24.40 -27.59 -7.20
C ALA A 569 -24.60 -28.63 -6.09
N MET A 570 -25.38 -29.69 -6.35
CA MET A 570 -25.64 -30.74 -5.36
C MET A 570 -24.37 -31.45 -4.89
N PRO A 571 -23.43 -31.87 -5.77
CA PRO A 571 -22.15 -32.43 -5.33
C PRO A 571 -21.36 -31.52 -4.38
N ILE A 572 -21.37 -30.20 -4.62
CA ILE A 572 -20.69 -29.22 -3.76
C ILE A 572 -21.30 -29.20 -2.36
N TYR A 573 -22.62 -29.02 -2.26
CA TYR A 573 -23.30 -28.94 -0.95
C TYR A 573 -23.35 -30.28 -0.23
N LYS A 574 -23.35 -31.39 -0.97
CA LYS A 574 -23.20 -32.72 -0.40
C LYS A 574 -21.85 -32.83 0.30
N LEU A 575 -20.77 -32.50 -0.40
CA LEU A 575 -19.43 -32.53 0.17
C LEU A 575 -19.29 -31.56 1.35
N LEU A 576 -19.89 -30.37 1.25
CA LEU A 576 -19.94 -29.41 2.36
C LEU A 576 -20.65 -30.00 3.58
N SER A 577 -21.75 -30.74 3.39
CA SER A 577 -22.47 -31.42 4.48
C SER A 577 -21.72 -32.61 5.10
N GLU A 578 -20.88 -33.29 4.31
CA GLU A 578 -20.01 -34.37 4.78
C GLU A 578 -18.89 -33.84 5.68
N LEU A 579 -18.34 -32.66 5.34
CA LEU A 579 -17.35 -31.96 6.16
C LEU A 579 -17.98 -31.25 7.37
N PHE A 580 -19.16 -30.66 7.19
CA PHE A 580 -19.86 -29.87 8.20
C PHE A 580 -21.30 -30.35 8.33
N PRO A 581 -21.65 -31.11 9.38
CA PRO A 581 -23.03 -31.58 9.58
C PRO A 581 -24.07 -30.44 9.65
N GLY A 582 -23.67 -29.25 10.13
CA GLY A 582 -24.53 -28.06 10.14
C GLY A 582 -24.89 -27.51 8.75
N ALA A 583 -24.21 -27.96 7.69
CA ALA A 583 -24.51 -27.60 6.30
C ALA A 583 -25.52 -28.56 5.63
N LEU A 584 -26.03 -29.57 6.33
CA LEU A 584 -27.00 -30.53 5.77
C LEU A 584 -28.27 -29.84 5.25
N GLU A 585 -28.77 -28.80 5.95
CA GLU A 585 -29.93 -28.02 5.51
C GLU A 585 -29.71 -27.42 4.10
N LEU A 586 -28.49 -26.99 3.79
CA LEU A 586 -28.16 -26.40 2.48
C LEU A 586 -28.32 -27.42 1.36
N TYR A 587 -27.78 -28.63 1.56
CA TYR A 587 -27.92 -29.73 0.60
C TYR A 587 -29.39 -30.12 0.40
N GLU A 588 -30.14 -30.28 1.48
CA GLU A 588 -31.57 -30.63 1.42
C GLU A 588 -32.38 -29.56 0.68
N ARG A 589 -32.06 -28.28 0.87
CA ARG A 589 -32.73 -27.18 0.17
C ARG A 589 -32.45 -27.20 -1.33
N VAL A 590 -31.20 -27.44 -1.73
CA VAL A 590 -30.83 -27.56 -3.16
C VAL A 590 -31.55 -28.77 -3.77
N ALA A 591 -31.59 -29.91 -3.08
CA ALA A 591 -32.33 -31.10 -3.52
C ALA A 591 -33.83 -30.80 -3.68
N ALA A 592 -34.44 -30.07 -2.73
CA ALA A 592 -35.82 -29.65 -2.81
C ALA A 592 -36.10 -28.70 -3.99
N ASN A 593 -35.18 -27.77 -4.29
CA ASN A 593 -35.29 -26.89 -5.45
C ASN A 593 -35.15 -27.66 -6.78
N ARG A 594 -34.28 -28.68 -6.84
CA ARG A 594 -34.17 -29.58 -8.01
C ARG A 594 -35.50 -30.28 -8.29
N GLU A 595 -36.20 -30.74 -7.27
CA GLU A 595 -37.55 -31.32 -7.41
C GLU A 595 -38.58 -30.31 -7.94
N GLN A 596 -38.50 -29.04 -7.55
CA GLN A 596 -39.37 -27.99 -8.10
C GLN A 596 -39.08 -27.75 -9.59
N TRP A 597 -37.81 -27.69 -10.01
CA TRP A 597 -37.45 -27.60 -11.42
C TRP A 597 -37.94 -28.81 -12.23
N THR A 598 -37.93 -30.00 -11.63
CA THR A 598 -38.47 -31.23 -12.26
C THR A 598 -39.98 -31.11 -12.52
N LYS A 599 -40.73 -30.56 -11.56
CA LYS A 599 -42.17 -30.29 -11.71
C LYS A 599 -42.43 -29.26 -12.82
N VAL A 600 -41.61 -28.21 -12.91
CA VAL A 600 -41.67 -27.22 -13.98
C VAL A 600 -41.42 -27.88 -15.33
N SER A 601 -40.33 -28.64 -15.48
CA SER A 601 -40.00 -29.36 -16.72
C SER A 601 -41.16 -30.25 -17.20
N HIS A 602 -41.73 -31.06 -16.32
CA HIS A 602 -42.86 -31.95 -16.67
C HIS A 602 -44.08 -31.18 -17.19
N LYS A 603 -44.40 -30.01 -16.61
CA LYS A 603 -45.52 -29.19 -17.07
C LYS A 603 -45.26 -28.53 -18.41
N PHE A 604 -44.02 -28.10 -18.68
CA PHE A 604 -43.61 -27.60 -19.99
C PHE A 604 -43.80 -28.67 -21.08
N THR A 605 -43.39 -29.91 -20.80
CA THR A 605 -43.56 -31.04 -21.72
C THR A 605 -45.03 -31.37 -21.99
N ILE A 606 -45.88 -31.34 -20.96
CA ILE A 606 -47.32 -31.61 -21.12
C ILE A 606 -48.03 -30.53 -21.94
N ARG A 607 -47.69 -29.26 -21.74
CA ARG A 607 -48.39 -28.14 -22.40
C ARG A 607 -47.93 -27.90 -23.84
N GLY A 608 -46.90 -28.61 -24.31
CA GLY A 608 -46.36 -28.46 -25.68
C GLY A 608 -45.88 -27.04 -25.98
N LEU A 609 -45.46 -26.30 -24.94
CA LEU A 609 -45.06 -24.91 -25.07
C LEU A 609 -43.69 -24.82 -25.75
N PRO A 610 -43.52 -23.90 -26.70
CA PRO A 610 -42.24 -23.76 -27.38
C PRO A 610 -41.18 -23.21 -26.42
N SER A 611 -39.94 -23.67 -26.58
CA SER A 611 -38.79 -23.37 -25.68
C SER A 611 -38.49 -21.87 -25.55
N ASN A 612 -38.86 -21.09 -26.56
CA ASN A 612 -38.53 -19.69 -26.75
C ASN A 612 -39.23 -18.69 -25.79
N ASN A 613 -40.22 -19.12 -24.99
CA ASN A 613 -40.91 -18.29 -23.98
C ASN A 613 -40.75 -18.81 -22.54
N SER A 614 -39.69 -19.57 -22.24
CA SER A 614 -39.55 -20.25 -20.95
C SER A 614 -39.46 -19.31 -19.74
N LEU A 615 -39.01 -18.07 -19.91
CA LEU A 615 -38.91 -17.08 -18.83
C LEU A 615 -40.28 -16.46 -18.47
N ASP A 616 -41.03 -15.95 -19.45
CA ASP A 616 -42.36 -15.33 -19.22
C ASP A 616 -43.39 -16.31 -18.61
N PHE A 617 -43.21 -17.61 -18.87
CA PHE A 617 -44.08 -18.65 -18.34
C PHE A 617 -43.82 -18.99 -16.86
N LEU A 618 -42.57 -18.79 -16.38
CA LEU A 618 -42.23 -19.00 -14.97
C LEU A 618 -42.99 -18.03 -14.04
N ASP A 619 -43.33 -16.84 -14.56
CA ASP A 619 -44.09 -15.84 -13.82
C ASP A 619 -45.59 -16.12 -13.82
N GLN A 620 -46.17 -16.40 -15.00
CA GLN A 620 -47.60 -16.73 -15.11
C GLN A 620 -47.98 -17.98 -14.30
N GLU A 621 -47.10 -18.99 -14.26
CA GLU A 621 -47.38 -20.22 -13.53
C GLU A 621 -47.27 -20.04 -12.00
N TYR A 622 -46.41 -19.14 -11.52
CA TYR A 622 -46.34 -18.81 -10.10
C TYR A 622 -47.61 -18.14 -9.61
N GLU A 623 -48.13 -17.18 -10.37
CA GLU A 623 -49.40 -16.52 -10.08
C GLU A 623 -50.55 -17.54 -10.09
N LEU A 624 -50.56 -18.48 -11.06
CA LEU A 624 -51.53 -19.57 -11.12
C LEU A 624 -51.39 -20.58 -9.97
N LEU A 625 -50.18 -20.94 -9.55
CA LEU A 625 -49.94 -21.89 -8.46
C LEU A 625 -50.22 -21.28 -7.08
N GLN A 626 -49.99 -19.97 -6.90
CA GLN A 626 -50.52 -19.22 -5.76
C GLN A 626 -52.05 -19.22 -5.76
N ALA A 627 -52.69 -18.96 -6.91
CA ALA A 627 -54.13 -18.91 -7.03
C ALA A 627 -54.81 -20.28 -6.82
N GLN A 628 -54.12 -21.40 -7.07
CA GLN A 628 -54.65 -22.76 -6.94
C GLN A 628 -54.38 -23.42 -5.59
N GLY A 629 -53.73 -22.74 -4.63
CA GLY A 629 -53.44 -23.30 -3.30
C GLY A 629 -52.57 -24.57 -3.33
N ALA A 630 -51.81 -24.78 -4.41
CA ALA A 630 -51.01 -25.98 -4.63
C ALA A 630 -49.70 -26.00 -3.81
N PHE A 631 -49.36 -24.88 -3.19
CA PHE A 631 -48.35 -24.81 -2.13
C PHE A 631 -49.08 -24.92 -0.80
N GLY A 632 -48.78 -25.98 -0.04
CA GLY A 632 -49.33 -26.20 1.29
C GLY A 632 -49.20 -24.93 2.13
N SER A 633 -50.19 -24.70 3.00
CA SER A 633 -50.31 -23.51 3.82
C SER A 633 -49.04 -23.21 4.63
N ASP A 634 -48.18 -22.32 4.13
CA ASP A 634 -47.27 -21.53 4.95
C ASP A 634 -48.08 -20.40 5.61
N HIS A 635 -49.08 -20.79 6.40
CA HIS A 635 -49.68 -19.96 7.43
C HIS A 635 -49.10 -20.37 8.77
N CYS A 636 -47.86 -19.92 9.02
CA CYS A 636 -47.41 -19.53 10.34
C CYS A 636 -46.21 -18.60 10.19
N LEU A 637 -46.22 -17.48 10.93
CA LEU A 637 -45.23 -16.40 10.99
C LEU A 637 -45.42 -15.24 9.99
N ASN A 638 -46.61 -14.63 10.03
CA ASN A 638 -46.70 -13.17 9.92
C ASN A 638 -47.30 -12.66 11.23
N GLY A 639 -46.45 -12.07 12.07
CA GLY A 639 -46.84 -11.34 13.26
C GLY A 639 -47.36 -9.96 12.88
N CYS A 640 -48.65 -9.77 13.14
CA CYS A 640 -49.49 -8.59 13.11
C CYS A 640 -48.80 -7.21 13.14
N LEU A 641 -49.20 -6.36 12.18
CA LEU A 641 -49.54 -4.97 12.47
C LEU A 641 -51.04 -4.83 12.25
N ASP A 642 -51.77 -4.75 13.37
CA ASP A 642 -53.17 -4.33 13.41
C ASP A 642 -53.26 -3.11 14.32
N ASN A 643 -54.25 -2.26 14.00
CA ASN A 643 -54.62 -0.94 14.56
C ASN A 643 -54.04 0.24 13.76
N THR A 644 -54.82 1.12 13.15
CA THR A 644 -56.27 1.41 13.24
C THR A 644 -56.59 2.47 12.18
N GLU A 645 -57.55 2.23 11.29
CA GLU A 645 -58.32 3.29 10.63
C GLU A 645 -59.80 2.95 10.76
N GLU A 646 -60.49 3.65 11.68
CA GLU A 646 -61.92 3.91 11.56
C GLU A 646 -62.18 5.37 11.94
N GLY A 647 -62.71 6.10 10.97
CA GLY A 647 -63.19 7.48 11.08
C GLY A 647 -64.10 7.78 9.90
N GLY A 648 -65.23 7.08 9.83
CA GLY A 648 -66.26 7.30 8.81
C GLY A 648 -66.94 8.67 8.94
N GLY A 649 -67.23 9.29 7.80
CA GLY A 649 -68.06 10.46 7.65
C GLY A 649 -68.97 10.33 6.44
N GLN A 650 -70.25 10.01 6.73
CA GLN A 650 -71.46 9.99 5.89
C GLN A 650 -71.63 8.86 4.86
#